data_AF-A0A173ZJZ5-F1
#
_entry.id   AF-A0A173ZJZ5-F1
#
_cell.length_a   1.000
_cell.length_b   1.000
_cell.length_c   1.000
_cell.angle_alpha   90.00
_cell.angle_beta   90.00
_cell.angle_gamma   90.00
#
_symmetry.space_group_name_H-M   'P 1'
#
loop_
_entity.id
_entity.type
_entity.pdbx_description
1 polymer ?
#
loop_
_entity_poly.entity_id
_entity_poly.type
_entity_poly.pdbx_seq_one_letter_code
_entity_poly.pdbx_strand_id
1 'polypeptide(L)'
;MKKMRMKVLALCFSMTLTVSALAGNGRLTIQAATSQESSGTKETTEKDSTTSADTAENKNQIIEIADEKAFEEFLQNCQYDSWSVGKTVKLTHNIDLSKVDFNGVAYFSGDFEGGGHTISNVKLQVKGSDHGFFRYLGKSAVVNDLKISGKITSEGSCKNIGGIAGVNYGTIGNCSFEGTVNGKTAVGAIAGINKPTGKIVNCRSNATVTATNQTGGIVGNNEGLVSECTSECSINTDELKTTMDIGGVDIGTLNLTGRVIDRNDMGGIVGVSTGIVSECINQGKIGFAHTGYNVGGIAGRQSGKVIDCHNEGEIYGRKDVGGIVGQAEPYIESEYLDDKVNQVQDSVSSINTTLSNIASTMSDTSTAAKTYVDNLSEQYHNSSKTLSESLGSLSDSIGESNPEAQQYMNNIHNSLDKIDSIQGNNHILNKEQAEAVSKEWQNINSNLSNIRGTISDSNKTAEDFMDDISNQIKEKDTNGDIDKLTNTVDDGIQSVTNDVQKISKQIKSIQNTVGDTLSVVTGDEEYMEDISSAASAKDTDGVVSGSVNRGMVNGDLNVGGIVGTMNIEYDLDPEFDPDLTDSTDITLRSTVNNVVIRCSNYGEVTSKKNSVGGITGLEELGLVYGSESYGSVKSDTGDYAGGIAGNSVSAISNSYSLCNVNAKDYVGGIVGSGYTVKNCVSASTITSDGEGLGSIAGTVSEEGEVKGNIFVGDDLDGIDNINYAGIADEKSYEEVMKLENIPEGFHKVKITFRAEDNVDIVKTIVYNGSFSESDLPQIPEKDGYYAVWPEDLVGKPMTENKTVEAEYSRWTESIVGSEVINGAKTEDADSENSDTENEKAVFLLEGKFYDDTSIQMAKCDTDLPDGDVVYAYNWSLEHLHDKMYDTVKAHFYVPDTSGKNEIWYRETGSDAWTLAKTTEDGSYLVADIPYEAAFALVYTAADHTLYYAGGGAAVVLLLIVLIIRKRRKRAQKK
;
A
#
# COMPACT_ATOMS: atom_id res chain seq x y z
N MET A 1 13.21 -39.27 1.18
CA MET A 1 11.86 -39.88 1.37
C MET A 1 11.78 -41.22 2.15
N LYS A 2 12.31 -42.35 1.65
CA LYS A 2 12.04 -43.71 2.24
C LYS A 2 12.59 -43.91 3.66
N LYS A 3 13.72 -43.28 4.00
CA LYS A 3 14.35 -43.31 5.33
C LYS A 3 13.62 -42.43 6.35
N MET A 4 13.10 -41.27 5.94
CA MET A 4 12.34 -40.37 6.82
C MET A 4 10.95 -40.93 7.14
N ARG A 5 10.25 -41.49 6.14
CA ARG A 5 9.01 -42.27 6.36
C ARG A 5 9.25 -43.44 7.32
N MET A 6 10.41 -44.11 7.25
CA MET A 6 10.80 -45.17 8.20
C MET A 6 11.09 -44.65 9.62
N LYS A 7 11.74 -43.49 9.77
CA LYS A 7 12.01 -42.86 11.09
C LYS A 7 10.72 -42.36 11.76
N VAL A 8 9.82 -41.73 11.02
CA VAL A 8 8.51 -41.27 11.52
C VAL A 8 7.62 -42.47 11.85
N LEU A 9 7.55 -43.50 10.98
CA LEU A 9 6.84 -44.75 11.33
C LEU A 9 7.45 -45.43 12.57
N ALA A 10 8.77 -45.45 12.71
CA ALA A 10 9.45 -46.06 13.86
C ALA A 10 9.19 -45.28 15.17
N LEU A 11 9.10 -43.94 15.12
CA LEU A 11 8.68 -43.11 16.25
C LEU A 11 7.20 -43.33 16.61
N CYS A 12 6.31 -43.40 15.61
CA CYS A 12 4.89 -43.68 15.83
C CYS A 12 4.66 -45.10 16.39
N PHE A 13 5.46 -46.09 15.97
CA PHE A 13 5.44 -47.46 16.52
C PHE A 13 6.03 -47.55 17.93
N SER A 14 7.05 -46.76 18.27
CA SER A 14 7.60 -46.76 19.63
C SER A 14 6.67 -46.08 20.65
N MET A 15 5.88 -45.08 20.22
CA MET A 15 4.88 -44.41 21.05
C MET A 15 3.61 -45.24 21.30
N THR A 16 3.15 -46.06 20.36
CA THR A 16 1.99 -46.94 20.59
C THR A 16 2.28 -48.02 21.64
N LEU A 17 3.56 -48.38 21.82
CA LEU A 17 4.04 -49.32 22.84
C LEU A 17 4.19 -48.68 24.24
N THR A 18 4.38 -47.37 24.35
CA THR A 18 4.52 -46.69 25.66
C THR A 18 3.18 -46.17 26.21
N VAL A 19 2.25 -45.77 25.34
CA VAL A 19 0.91 -45.29 25.75
C VAL A 19 0.01 -46.43 26.26
N SER A 20 0.19 -47.64 25.75
CA SER A 20 -0.56 -48.83 26.21
C SER A 20 -0.19 -49.29 27.62
N ALA A 21 0.90 -48.77 28.20
CA ALA A 21 1.30 -49.04 29.59
C ALA A 21 0.73 -48.04 30.61
N LEU A 22 0.19 -46.88 30.18
CA LEU A 22 -0.35 -45.84 31.08
C LEU A 22 -1.89 -45.77 31.10
N ALA A 23 -2.59 -46.52 30.26
CA ALA A 23 -4.06 -46.56 30.24
C ALA A 23 -4.61 -47.52 31.32
N GLY A 24 -4.49 -47.14 32.59
CA GLY A 24 -5.03 -47.89 33.72
C GLY A 24 -5.54 -46.96 34.82
N ASN A 25 -6.80 -46.53 34.68
CA ASN A 25 -7.67 -45.87 35.67
C ASN A 25 -7.42 -44.39 36.03
N GLY A 26 -8.44 -43.55 35.79
CA GLY A 26 -8.72 -42.34 36.56
C GLY A 26 -9.09 -41.10 35.74
N ARG A 27 -10.39 -40.86 35.51
CA ARG A 27 -10.95 -39.56 35.08
C ARG A 27 -10.66 -38.49 36.13
N LEU A 28 -10.37 -37.24 35.74
CA LEU A 28 -11.09 -36.05 36.21
C LEU A 28 -10.78 -34.77 35.39
N THR A 29 -11.67 -33.81 35.55
CA THR A 29 -12.11 -32.67 34.72
C THR A 29 -11.21 -31.44 34.60
N ILE A 30 -11.44 -30.68 33.53
CA ILE A 30 -10.90 -29.35 33.18
C ILE A 30 -11.46 -28.25 34.09
N GLN A 31 -10.64 -27.27 34.47
CA GLN A 31 -11.06 -25.88 34.68
C GLN A 31 -9.93 -24.90 34.32
N ALA A 32 -10.33 -23.73 33.82
CA ALA A 32 -9.51 -22.74 33.10
C ALA A 32 -9.18 -21.48 33.93
N ALA A 33 -8.40 -20.58 33.31
CA ALA A 33 -8.05 -19.19 33.65
C ALA A 33 -6.89 -19.01 34.67
N THR A 34 -5.93 -18.07 34.55
CA THR A 34 -5.75 -16.86 33.70
C THR A 34 -4.30 -16.36 33.78
N SER A 35 -3.82 -15.74 32.68
CA SER A 35 -2.81 -14.66 32.51
C SER A 35 -1.71 -14.41 33.55
N GLN A 36 -0.45 -14.34 33.09
CA GLN A 36 0.41 -13.16 33.26
C GLN A 36 1.59 -13.14 32.28
N GLU A 37 1.94 -11.92 31.86
CA GLU A 37 3.00 -11.52 30.93
C GLU A 37 4.40 -11.97 31.34
N SER A 38 5.27 -12.16 30.35
CA SER A 38 6.72 -12.23 30.55
C SER A 38 7.41 -11.58 29.35
N SER A 39 7.86 -10.35 29.55
CA SER A 39 8.90 -9.68 28.78
C SER A 39 10.17 -10.53 28.76
N GLY A 40 10.66 -10.86 27.56
CA GLY A 40 11.92 -11.58 27.37
C GLY A 40 12.82 -10.85 26.40
N THR A 41 13.58 -9.88 26.92
CA THR A 41 14.71 -9.25 26.22
C THR A 41 15.80 -10.29 26.02
N LYS A 42 16.11 -10.64 24.76
CA LYS A 42 17.31 -11.43 24.42
C LYS A 42 18.48 -10.46 24.21
N GLU A 43 19.36 -10.36 25.20
CA GLU A 43 20.70 -9.84 25.01
C GLU A 43 21.54 -10.89 24.26
N THR A 44 21.89 -10.57 23.01
CA THR A 44 22.95 -11.24 22.27
C THR A 44 24.28 -10.55 22.58
N THR A 45 25.12 -11.23 23.34
CA THR A 45 26.53 -10.89 23.57
C THR A 45 27.30 -10.84 22.25
N GLU A 46 27.67 -9.64 21.80
CA GLU A 46 28.73 -9.44 20.80
C GLU A 46 30.06 -9.08 21.49
N LYS A 47 31.11 -9.74 21.03
CA LYS A 47 32.50 -9.59 21.49
C LYS A 47 33.01 -8.19 21.16
N ASP A 48 33.18 -7.39 22.20
CA ASP A 48 33.91 -6.13 22.13
C ASP A 48 35.42 -6.42 22.18
N SER A 49 36.12 -6.18 21.06
CA SER A 49 37.59 -6.18 21.02
C SER A 49 38.09 -4.79 21.38
N THR A 50 38.68 -4.69 22.57
CA THR A 50 39.44 -3.57 23.12
C THR A 50 40.34 -2.85 22.11
N THR A 51 40.15 -1.52 22.00
CA THR A 51 41.26 -0.56 22.03
C THR A 51 40.91 0.57 22.98
N SER A 52 41.56 0.57 24.13
CA SER A 52 41.46 1.53 25.22
C SER A 52 42.32 2.77 24.95
N ALA A 53 41.74 3.97 25.16
CA ALA A 53 42.34 5.13 25.87
C ALA A 53 42.02 6.54 25.31
N ASP A 54 40.78 6.88 24.90
CA ASP A 54 40.44 8.27 24.49
C ASP A 54 38.97 8.74 24.78
N THR A 55 38.30 8.19 25.79
CA THR A 55 36.82 8.15 25.84
C THR A 55 36.08 9.01 26.88
N ALA A 56 36.54 10.22 27.24
CA ALA A 56 35.71 11.10 28.11
C ALA A 56 35.55 12.57 27.68
N GLU A 57 36.51 13.18 26.99
CA GLU A 57 36.42 14.63 26.65
C GLU A 57 35.73 14.94 25.31
N ASN A 58 35.41 13.93 24.49
CA ASN A 58 34.96 14.13 23.09
C ASN A 58 33.46 13.88 22.81
N LYS A 59 32.67 13.49 23.83
CA LYS A 59 31.21 13.32 23.71
C LYS A 59 30.52 14.66 24.03
N ASN A 60 29.67 15.16 23.13
CA ASN A 60 28.95 16.46 23.14
C ASN A 60 29.72 17.70 22.61
N GLN A 61 30.68 17.53 21.69
CA GLN A 61 31.24 18.69 21.00
C GLN A 61 30.24 19.22 19.95
N ILE A 62 29.98 20.54 19.98
CA ILE A 62 29.20 21.25 18.94
C ILE A 62 30.18 21.85 17.92
N ILE A 63 29.92 21.61 16.64
CA ILE A 63 30.71 22.09 15.49
C ILE A 63 29.79 22.95 14.63
N GLU A 64 30.07 24.25 14.56
CA GLU A 64 29.29 25.18 13.74
C GLU A 64 29.92 25.34 12.36
N ILE A 65 29.08 25.22 11.32
CA ILE A 65 29.45 25.47 9.93
C ILE A 65 28.74 26.75 9.49
N ALA A 66 29.53 27.79 9.24
CA ALA A 66 29.04 29.11 8.85
C ALA A 66 29.43 29.50 7.42
N ASP A 67 30.43 28.85 6.83
CA ASP A 67 30.97 29.13 5.51
C ASP A 67 31.54 27.86 4.85
N GLU A 68 31.98 27.99 3.59
CA GLU A 68 32.52 26.88 2.80
C GLU A 68 33.81 26.31 3.40
N LYS A 69 34.61 27.14 4.08
CA LYS A 69 35.88 26.71 4.68
C LYS A 69 35.64 25.83 5.90
N ALA A 70 34.71 26.22 6.78
CA ALA A 70 34.28 25.38 7.90
C ALA A 70 33.69 24.05 7.41
N PHE A 71 33.01 24.07 6.26
CA PHE A 71 32.50 22.85 5.63
C PHE A 71 33.64 21.95 5.11
N GLU A 72 34.67 22.50 4.47
CA GLU A 72 35.87 21.74 4.05
C GLU A 72 36.60 21.09 5.25
N GLU A 73 36.71 21.81 6.37
CA GLU A 73 37.29 21.26 7.61
C GLU A 73 36.44 20.10 8.16
N PHE A 74 35.10 20.22 8.10
CA PHE A 74 34.20 19.12 8.43
C PHE A 74 34.44 17.89 7.54
N LEU A 75 34.54 18.07 6.22
CA LEU A 75 34.81 16.97 5.28
C LEU A 75 36.14 16.25 5.55
N GLN A 76 37.20 17.00 5.85
CA GLN A 76 38.52 16.42 6.13
C GLN A 76 38.52 15.56 7.39
N ASN A 77 37.72 15.93 8.38
CA ASN A 77 37.61 15.18 9.64
C ASN A 77 36.68 13.96 9.54
N CYS A 78 35.66 14.02 8.71
CA CYS A 78 34.67 12.95 8.50
C CYS A 78 35.14 11.81 7.56
N GLN A 79 36.43 11.48 7.59
CA GLN A 79 37.00 10.37 6.80
C GLN A 79 36.99 9.02 7.53
N TYR A 80 36.92 9.02 8.87
CA TYR A 80 36.88 7.81 9.69
C TYR A 80 35.51 7.63 10.34
N ASP A 81 35.11 6.38 10.52
CA ASP A 81 33.80 5.95 11.06
C ASP A 81 33.49 6.47 12.47
N SER A 82 34.53 6.75 13.25
CA SER A 82 34.45 7.07 14.68
C SER A 82 34.46 8.57 14.99
N TRP A 83 34.89 9.44 14.07
CA TRP A 83 35.14 10.85 14.41
C TRP A 83 33.86 11.60 14.80
N SER A 84 32.76 11.37 14.09
CA SER A 84 31.49 12.09 14.30
C SER A 84 30.65 11.53 15.46
N VAL A 85 31.04 10.38 16.03
CA VAL A 85 30.26 9.70 17.07
C VAL A 85 30.09 10.60 18.29
N GLY A 86 28.84 10.89 18.65
CA GLY A 86 28.48 11.71 19.81
C GLY A 86 28.79 13.21 19.67
N LYS A 87 29.01 13.70 18.44
CA LYS A 87 29.18 15.13 18.14
C LYS A 87 27.94 15.69 17.45
N THR A 88 27.70 16.99 17.65
CA THR A 88 26.64 17.74 16.97
C THR A 88 27.26 18.70 15.96
N VAL A 89 26.89 18.60 14.69
CA VAL A 89 27.28 19.49 13.60
C VAL A 89 26.08 20.37 13.28
N LYS A 90 26.26 21.69 13.26
CA LYS A 90 25.17 22.65 13.07
C LYS A 90 25.47 23.63 11.94
N LEU A 91 24.56 23.73 10.98
CA LEU A 91 24.59 24.82 10.02
C LEU A 91 24.05 26.09 10.67
N THR A 92 24.75 27.21 10.48
CA THR A 92 24.30 28.53 10.94
C THR A 92 23.93 29.46 9.79
N HIS A 93 24.27 29.07 8.55
CA HIS A 93 24.06 29.81 7.32
C HIS A 93 23.84 28.83 6.16
N ASN A 94 23.28 29.33 5.06
CA ASN A 94 23.25 28.58 3.80
C ASN A 94 24.69 28.44 3.26
N ILE A 95 25.01 27.29 2.69
CA ILE A 95 26.36 26.97 2.17
C ILE A 95 26.28 26.71 0.66
N ASP A 96 27.13 27.37 -0.12
CA ASP A 96 27.25 27.15 -1.58
C ASP A 96 28.50 26.32 -1.90
N LEU A 97 28.30 25.11 -2.45
CA LEU A 97 29.41 24.22 -2.81
C LEU A 97 29.92 24.41 -4.24
N SER A 98 29.52 25.47 -4.95
CA SER A 98 29.93 25.71 -6.35
C SER A 98 31.45 25.81 -6.55
N LYS A 99 32.21 26.13 -5.50
CA LYS A 99 33.68 26.24 -5.50
C LYS A 99 34.40 25.18 -4.65
N VAL A 100 33.66 24.28 -4.02
CA VAL A 100 34.21 23.23 -3.16
C VAL A 100 34.35 21.93 -3.96
N ASP A 101 35.51 21.27 -3.88
CA ASP A 101 35.70 19.93 -4.46
C ASP A 101 35.03 18.88 -3.56
N PHE A 102 33.75 18.65 -3.79
CA PHE A 102 32.92 17.78 -2.96
C PHE A 102 32.80 16.36 -3.53
N ASN A 103 33.28 15.38 -2.77
CA ASN A 103 33.24 13.95 -3.12
C ASN A 103 32.35 13.12 -2.16
N GLY A 104 31.46 13.78 -1.40
CA GLY A 104 30.61 13.14 -0.39
C GLY A 104 31.25 13.10 1.01
N VAL A 105 30.42 13.10 2.04
CA VAL A 105 30.82 12.84 3.43
C VAL A 105 30.97 11.32 3.58
N ALA A 106 32.18 10.82 3.83
CA ALA A 106 32.47 9.39 3.76
C ALA A 106 31.70 8.56 4.81
N TYR A 107 31.61 9.05 6.04
CA TYR A 107 30.84 8.38 7.10
C TYR A 107 30.40 9.39 8.16
N PHE A 108 29.16 9.27 8.64
CA PHE A 108 28.63 10.12 9.70
C PHE A 108 27.80 9.32 10.72
N SER A 109 28.00 9.58 12.02
CA SER A 109 27.34 8.90 13.15
C SER A 109 27.09 9.82 14.35
N GLY A 110 27.05 11.13 14.10
CA GLY A 110 26.65 12.15 15.08
C GLY A 110 25.27 12.74 14.78
N ASP A 111 25.00 13.92 15.34
CA ASP A 111 23.79 14.70 15.07
C ASP A 111 24.12 15.83 14.08
N PHE A 112 23.45 15.89 12.94
CA PHE A 112 23.58 16.96 11.95
C PHE A 112 22.31 17.83 11.96
N GLU A 113 22.42 19.01 12.54
CA GLU A 113 21.37 20.03 12.59
C GLU A 113 21.52 20.99 11.40
N GLY A 114 20.69 20.79 10.37
CA GLY A 114 20.64 21.69 9.22
C GLY A 114 20.05 23.06 9.54
N GLY A 115 19.28 23.20 10.63
CA GLY A 115 18.74 24.48 11.09
C GLY A 115 17.79 25.16 10.09
N GLY A 116 17.25 24.41 9.12
CA GLY A 116 16.45 24.93 8.00
C GLY A 116 17.27 25.60 6.89
N HIS A 117 18.60 25.58 6.99
CA HIS A 117 19.52 26.12 5.99
C HIS A 117 19.67 25.18 4.79
N THR A 118 20.06 25.78 3.66
CA THR A 118 20.27 25.06 2.40
C THR A 118 21.76 24.89 2.11
N ILE A 119 22.15 23.67 1.74
CA ILE A 119 23.40 23.40 1.04
C ILE A 119 23.09 23.32 -0.46
N SER A 120 23.58 24.30 -1.22
CA SER A 120 23.26 24.48 -2.64
C SER A 120 24.43 24.14 -3.57
N ASN A 121 24.10 23.90 -4.84
CA ASN A 121 25.05 23.57 -5.91
C ASN A 121 25.91 22.34 -5.62
N VAL A 122 25.37 21.37 -4.89
CA VAL A 122 26.04 20.09 -4.66
C VAL A 122 26.21 19.38 -6.00
N LYS A 123 27.46 19.03 -6.35
CA LYS A 123 27.78 18.26 -7.55
C LYS A 123 28.59 17.05 -7.13
N LEU A 124 27.97 15.88 -7.20
CA LEU A 124 28.64 14.62 -6.87
C LEU A 124 28.72 13.76 -8.13
N GLN A 125 29.93 13.63 -8.69
CA GLN A 125 30.22 12.77 -9.84
C GLN A 125 31.35 11.80 -9.50
N VAL A 126 30.98 10.64 -8.97
CA VAL A 126 31.92 9.63 -8.46
C VAL A 126 31.66 8.27 -9.09
N LYS A 127 32.69 7.43 -9.14
CA LYS A 127 32.57 6.05 -9.60
C LYS A 127 32.21 5.13 -8.43
N GLY A 128 31.30 4.18 -8.66
CA GLY A 128 30.96 3.12 -7.71
C GLY A 128 29.54 3.20 -7.12
N SER A 129 29.38 2.65 -5.92
CA SER A 129 28.10 2.51 -5.23
C SER A 129 28.09 3.22 -3.87
N ASP A 130 26.89 3.33 -3.30
CA ASP A 130 26.61 3.81 -1.94
C ASP A 130 26.84 5.31 -1.79
N HIS A 131 26.46 6.09 -2.81
CA HIS A 131 26.82 7.51 -2.86
C HIS A 131 25.61 8.42 -2.61
N GLY A 132 25.86 9.46 -1.82
CA GLY A 132 24.97 10.59 -1.61
C GLY A 132 25.74 11.72 -0.95
N PHE A 133 25.05 12.77 -0.48
CA PHE A 133 25.71 13.81 0.30
C PHE A 133 26.48 13.20 1.49
N PHE A 134 25.83 12.29 2.22
CA PHE A 134 26.46 11.29 3.06
C PHE A 134 26.58 9.99 2.29
N ARG A 135 27.76 9.40 2.27
CA ARG A 135 27.95 8.05 1.74
C ARG A 135 27.25 7.02 2.64
N TYR A 136 27.56 7.09 3.93
CA TYR A 136 26.98 6.24 4.97
C TYR A 136 26.54 7.04 6.19
N LEU A 137 25.29 6.82 6.63
CA LEU A 137 24.80 7.22 7.94
C LEU A 137 24.77 6.00 8.86
N GLY A 138 25.54 6.02 9.95
CA GLY A 138 25.56 4.93 10.92
C GLY A 138 24.32 4.88 11.82
N LYS A 139 24.20 3.84 12.66
CA LYS A 139 22.99 3.59 13.48
C LYS A 139 22.64 4.71 14.46
N SER A 140 23.63 5.44 14.97
CA SER A 140 23.44 6.59 15.87
C SER A 140 23.34 7.92 15.14
N ALA A 141 23.45 7.94 13.81
CA ALA A 141 23.38 9.17 13.04
C ALA A 141 21.97 9.75 13.09
N VAL A 142 21.87 11.05 13.29
CA VAL A 142 20.64 11.81 13.16
C VAL A 142 20.91 12.99 12.24
N VAL A 143 20.15 13.12 11.16
CA VAL A 143 20.22 14.28 10.24
C VAL A 143 18.86 14.93 10.23
N ASN A 144 18.77 16.18 10.69
CA ASN A 144 17.51 16.90 10.83
C ASN A 144 17.56 18.29 10.19
N ASP A 145 16.41 18.73 9.67
CA ASP A 145 16.16 20.09 9.17
C ASP A 145 17.17 20.56 8.11
N LEU A 146 17.63 19.64 7.25
CA LEU A 146 18.62 19.89 6.21
C LEU A 146 17.97 19.95 4.82
N LYS A 147 18.28 21.01 4.06
CA LYS A 147 17.86 21.15 2.66
C LYS A 147 19.07 21.05 1.75
N ILE A 148 18.99 20.20 0.73
CA ILE A 148 20.06 20.01 -0.25
C ILE A 148 19.52 20.28 -1.65
N SER A 149 20.25 21.08 -2.43
CA SER A 149 19.98 21.28 -3.85
C SER A 149 21.22 20.92 -4.68
N GLY A 150 21.06 20.01 -5.63
CA GLY A 150 22.21 19.56 -6.42
C GLY A 150 21.96 18.48 -7.47
N LYS A 151 23.06 18.05 -8.07
CA LYS A 151 23.12 17.01 -9.09
C LYS A 151 24.04 15.88 -8.63
N ILE A 152 23.45 14.70 -8.47
CA ILE A 152 24.16 13.47 -8.09
C ILE A 152 24.12 12.50 -9.25
N THR A 153 25.29 12.15 -9.76
CA THR A 153 25.45 11.24 -10.90
C THR A 153 26.57 10.26 -10.61
N SER A 154 26.30 8.96 -10.67
CA SER A 154 27.36 7.94 -10.50
C SER A 154 27.71 7.25 -11.82
N GLU A 155 28.96 6.79 -11.94
CA GLU A 155 29.47 5.96 -13.04
C GLU A 155 29.95 4.58 -12.54
N GLY A 156 29.96 3.56 -13.42
CA GLY A 156 30.36 2.20 -13.06
C GLY A 156 29.20 1.33 -12.57
N SER A 157 29.27 0.82 -11.33
CA SER A 157 28.22 -0.02 -10.72
C SER A 157 26.95 0.76 -10.40
N CYS A 158 27.08 2.01 -9.93
CA CYS A 158 25.99 2.97 -9.69
C CYS A 158 24.82 2.42 -8.86
N LYS A 159 25.09 1.56 -7.87
CA LYS A 159 24.06 1.04 -6.96
C LYS A 159 23.94 1.93 -5.72
N ASN A 160 22.76 2.03 -5.13
CA ASN A 160 22.52 2.67 -3.82
C ASN A 160 22.88 4.16 -3.87
N ILE A 161 22.15 4.91 -4.69
CA ILE A 161 22.42 6.35 -4.92
C ILE A 161 21.29 7.17 -4.29
N GLY A 162 21.64 8.07 -3.38
CA GLY A 162 20.69 8.96 -2.69
C GLY A 162 21.08 10.42 -2.81
N GLY A 163 20.10 11.33 -2.79
CA GLY A 163 20.36 12.77 -2.69
C GLY A 163 21.04 13.17 -1.37
N ILE A 164 20.55 12.61 -0.25
CA ILE A 164 21.08 12.86 1.09
C ILE A 164 22.00 11.74 1.54
N ALA A 165 21.60 10.47 1.40
CA ALA A 165 22.38 9.33 1.88
C ALA A 165 22.50 8.22 0.84
N GLY A 166 23.70 7.67 0.61
CA GLY A 166 23.85 6.42 -0.14
C GLY A 166 23.16 5.26 0.59
N VAL A 167 23.59 5.03 1.83
CA VAL A 167 23.01 4.02 2.73
C VAL A 167 22.70 4.64 4.10
N ASN A 168 21.47 4.46 4.57
CA ASN A 168 21.00 4.95 5.85
C ASN A 168 20.77 3.81 6.86
N TYR A 169 21.50 3.82 7.98
CA TYR A 169 21.21 3.02 9.18
C TYR A 169 20.61 3.85 10.32
N GLY A 170 20.67 5.17 10.23
CA GLY A 170 20.26 6.13 11.26
C GLY A 170 18.93 6.81 10.95
N THR A 171 18.74 8.04 11.45
CA THR A 171 17.52 8.82 11.25
C THR A 171 17.76 10.00 10.33
N ILE A 172 16.93 10.16 9.29
CA ILE A 172 16.83 11.36 8.46
C ILE A 172 15.42 11.93 8.71
N GLY A 173 15.34 13.12 9.30
CA GLY A 173 14.08 13.77 9.68
C GLY A 173 13.96 15.18 9.13
N ASN A 174 12.76 15.61 8.71
CA ASN A 174 12.50 16.99 8.28
C ASN A 174 13.45 17.51 7.18
N CYS A 175 13.97 16.63 6.33
CA CYS A 175 14.97 16.97 5.33
C CYS A 175 14.34 17.09 3.94
N SER A 176 14.98 17.85 3.05
CA SER A 176 14.56 17.91 1.65
C SER A 176 15.71 17.83 0.65
N PHE A 177 15.41 17.23 -0.50
CA PHE A 177 16.32 17.20 -1.64
C PHE A 177 15.64 17.73 -2.90
N GLU A 178 16.34 18.62 -3.60
CA GLU A 178 15.93 19.16 -4.90
C GLU A 178 17.03 18.97 -5.96
N GLY A 179 16.64 18.62 -7.19
CA GLY A 179 17.56 18.56 -8.33
C GLY A 179 17.51 17.24 -9.11
N THR A 180 18.65 16.58 -9.31
CA THR A 180 18.72 15.36 -10.14
C THR A 180 19.53 14.25 -9.47
N VAL A 181 18.98 13.04 -9.45
CA VAL A 181 19.68 11.84 -8.94
C VAL A 181 19.65 10.75 -10.00
N ASN A 182 20.83 10.35 -10.47
CA ASN A 182 20.99 9.33 -11.51
C ASN A 182 21.83 8.15 -11.02
N GLY A 183 21.30 6.93 -11.17
CA GLY A 183 22.00 5.69 -10.88
C GLY A 183 21.53 4.52 -11.74
N LYS A 184 21.80 3.29 -11.29
CA LYS A 184 21.35 2.05 -11.96
C LYS A 184 20.37 1.27 -11.10
N THR A 185 20.72 1.01 -9.84
CA THR A 185 19.90 0.19 -8.93
C THR A 185 19.79 0.86 -7.58
N ALA A 186 18.62 0.80 -6.94
CA ALA A 186 18.35 1.38 -5.62
C ALA A 186 18.69 2.88 -5.61
N VAL A 187 17.86 3.67 -6.28
CA VAL A 187 18.06 5.12 -6.42
C VAL A 187 16.87 5.86 -5.81
N GLY A 188 17.15 6.79 -4.90
CA GLY A 188 16.14 7.63 -4.25
C GLY A 188 16.58 9.08 -4.13
N ALA A 189 15.65 10.03 -4.07
CA ALA A 189 16.04 11.44 -3.89
C ALA A 189 16.55 11.72 -2.47
N ILE A 190 16.14 10.94 -1.46
CA ILE A 190 16.67 11.06 -0.09
C ILE A 190 17.74 10.00 0.16
N ALA A 191 17.41 8.72 -0.04
CA ALA A 191 18.34 7.62 0.22
C ALA A 191 18.40 6.58 -0.92
N GLY A 192 19.56 6.00 -1.16
CA GLY A 192 19.67 4.82 -2.03
C GLY A 192 19.05 3.60 -1.35
N ILE A 193 19.57 3.25 -0.17
CA ILE A 193 19.03 2.19 0.69
C ILE A 193 18.72 2.74 2.09
N ASN A 194 17.55 2.39 2.62
CA ASN A 194 17.20 2.54 4.03
C ASN A 194 17.23 1.15 4.70
N LYS A 195 18.20 0.92 5.59
CA LYS A 195 18.42 -0.37 6.25
C LYS A 195 17.43 -0.61 7.39
N PRO A 196 17.37 -1.82 8.01
CA PRO A 196 16.32 -2.16 8.98
C PRO A 196 16.25 -1.24 10.20
N THR A 197 17.38 -0.67 10.63
CA THR A 197 17.42 0.33 11.71
C THR A 197 17.17 1.75 11.24
N GLY A 198 17.21 1.98 9.93
CA GLY A 198 17.09 3.26 9.29
C GLY A 198 15.65 3.80 9.32
N LYS A 199 15.55 5.10 9.59
CA LYS A 199 14.29 5.85 9.65
C LYS A 199 14.39 7.07 8.76
N ILE A 200 13.40 7.25 7.89
CA ILE A 200 13.24 8.45 7.08
C ILE A 200 11.84 8.98 7.37
N VAL A 201 11.76 10.16 8.00
CA VAL A 201 10.51 10.69 8.55
C VAL A 201 10.32 12.14 8.15
N ASN A 202 9.10 12.51 7.75
CA ASN A 202 8.73 13.88 7.43
C ASN A 202 9.68 14.55 6.40
N CYS A 203 10.09 13.80 5.38
CA CYS A 203 11.02 14.27 4.36
C CYS A 203 10.29 14.61 3.06
N ARG A 204 10.86 15.53 2.27
CA ARG A 204 10.30 15.98 1.00
C ARG A 204 11.30 15.91 -0.14
N SER A 205 10.89 15.46 -1.31
CA SER A 205 11.71 15.49 -2.52
C SER A 205 11.00 16.15 -3.69
N ASN A 206 11.75 16.95 -4.45
CA ASN A 206 11.33 17.50 -5.74
C ASN A 206 12.53 17.41 -6.70
N ALA A 207 12.67 16.26 -7.33
CA ALA A 207 13.84 15.93 -8.14
C ALA A 207 13.46 15.06 -9.34
N THR A 208 14.30 15.10 -10.38
CA THR A 208 14.28 14.09 -11.43
C THR A 208 15.11 12.90 -10.98
N VAL A 209 14.49 11.72 -10.88
CA VAL A 209 15.15 10.49 -10.45
C VAL A 209 15.15 9.48 -11.59
N THR A 210 16.34 9.07 -12.02
CA THR A 210 16.51 8.15 -13.16
C THR A 210 17.37 6.96 -12.79
N ALA A 211 16.81 5.76 -12.95
CA ALA A 211 17.51 4.49 -12.75
C ALA A 211 16.88 3.35 -13.55
N THR A 212 17.56 2.21 -13.60
CA THR A 212 17.04 0.99 -14.26
C THR A 212 16.23 0.15 -13.29
N ASN A 213 16.65 -0.05 -12.04
CA ASN A 213 15.88 -0.87 -11.11
C ASN A 213 15.76 -0.23 -9.73
N GLN A 214 14.68 -0.53 -9.01
CA GLN A 214 14.44 -0.09 -7.63
C GLN A 214 14.56 1.44 -7.52
N THR A 215 13.65 2.14 -8.21
CA THR A 215 13.67 3.60 -8.31
C THR A 215 12.58 4.19 -7.43
N GLY A 216 12.95 4.98 -6.44
CA GLY A 216 12.02 5.65 -5.54
C GLY A 216 12.12 7.17 -5.60
N GLY A 217 11.04 7.89 -5.33
CA GLY A 217 11.12 9.34 -5.16
C GLY A 217 11.75 9.74 -3.82
N ILE A 218 11.71 8.88 -2.80
CA ILE A 218 12.38 9.07 -1.50
C ILE A 218 13.51 8.06 -1.32
N VAL A 219 13.22 6.75 -1.46
CA VAL A 219 14.18 5.66 -1.21
C VAL A 219 14.21 4.67 -2.37
N GLY A 220 15.38 4.25 -2.84
CA GLY A 220 15.47 3.17 -3.81
C GLY A 220 14.98 1.82 -3.26
N ASN A 221 15.61 1.35 -2.18
CA ASN A 221 15.26 0.11 -1.47
C ASN A 221 15.06 0.36 0.04
N ASN A 222 13.91 0.00 0.57
CA ASN A 222 13.54 0.17 1.97
C ASN A 222 13.40 -1.16 2.72
N GLU A 223 14.26 -1.36 3.71
CA GLU A 223 14.19 -2.44 4.71
C GLU A 223 13.75 -1.91 6.09
N GLY A 224 13.69 -0.58 6.27
CA GLY A 224 13.40 0.10 7.53
C GLY A 224 12.05 0.84 7.51
N LEU A 225 12.01 2.02 8.13
CA LEU A 225 10.82 2.88 8.18
C LEU A 225 10.95 4.08 7.24
N VAL A 226 9.94 4.28 6.38
CA VAL A 226 9.69 5.53 5.65
C VAL A 226 8.31 6.02 6.05
N SER A 227 8.22 7.21 6.63
CA SER A 227 6.95 7.70 7.18
C SER A 227 6.75 9.20 6.95
N GLU A 228 5.50 9.62 6.74
CA GLU A 228 5.12 11.04 6.62
C GLU A 228 5.88 11.79 5.50
N CYS A 229 6.33 11.08 4.47
CA CYS A 229 7.16 11.67 3.41
C CYS A 229 6.31 12.10 2.20
N THR A 230 6.72 13.18 1.53
CA THR A 230 6.09 13.65 0.29
C THR A 230 7.08 13.66 -0.87
N SER A 231 6.70 13.06 -1.99
CA SER A 231 7.48 13.09 -3.24
C SER A 231 6.73 13.85 -4.33
N GLU A 232 7.38 14.86 -4.90
CA GLU A 232 6.97 15.57 -6.11
C GLU A 232 7.89 15.22 -7.30
N CYS A 233 8.60 14.08 -7.19
CA CYS A 233 9.62 13.70 -8.16
C CYS A 233 9.05 13.29 -9.52
N SER A 234 9.74 13.68 -10.60
CA SER A 234 9.59 13.03 -11.90
C SER A 234 10.47 11.79 -11.93
N ILE A 235 9.87 10.60 -11.90
CA ILE A 235 10.60 9.33 -11.86
C ILE A 235 10.55 8.68 -13.23
N ASN A 236 11.73 8.55 -13.88
CA ASN A 236 11.84 7.84 -15.15
C ASN A 236 10.84 8.30 -16.23
N THR A 237 10.52 9.61 -16.30
CA THR A 237 9.51 10.17 -17.21
C THR A 237 10.02 10.52 -18.60
N ASP A 238 11.34 10.50 -18.80
CA ASP A 238 11.94 10.84 -20.09
C ASP A 238 11.68 9.73 -21.13
N GLU A 239 10.88 10.04 -22.16
CA GLU A 239 10.83 9.25 -23.40
C GLU A 239 12.23 9.25 -24.04
N LEU A 240 12.80 8.06 -24.18
CA LEU A 240 14.03 7.90 -24.97
C LEU A 240 13.68 8.06 -26.45
N LYS A 241 13.78 9.30 -26.96
CA LYS A 241 13.66 9.59 -28.40
C LYS A 241 14.64 8.70 -29.17
N THR A 242 14.11 7.88 -30.06
CA THR A 242 14.88 7.05 -30.98
C THR A 242 15.62 7.94 -31.98
N THR A 243 16.92 8.17 -31.78
CA THR A 243 17.73 9.00 -32.68
C THR A 243 18.29 8.24 -33.89
N MET A 244 17.63 7.18 -34.38
CA MET A 244 18.05 6.47 -35.60
C MET A 244 16.88 6.21 -36.54
N ASP A 245 16.70 7.09 -37.52
CA ASP A 245 15.99 6.80 -38.78
C ASP A 245 16.95 6.04 -39.70
N ILE A 246 16.64 4.77 -39.97
CA ILE A 246 17.29 3.98 -41.03
C ILE A 246 16.23 3.65 -42.09
N GLY A 247 15.92 4.63 -42.93
CA GLY A 247 15.40 4.40 -44.28
C GLY A 247 14.08 3.63 -44.35
N GLY A 248 13.10 3.99 -43.52
CA GLY A 248 11.74 3.45 -43.63
C GLY A 248 11.50 2.11 -42.95
N VAL A 249 12.41 1.67 -42.06
CA VAL A 249 12.13 0.61 -41.09
C VAL A 249 11.88 1.27 -39.74
N ASP A 250 10.67 1.12 -39.21
CA ASP A 250 10.38 1.42 -37.81
C ASP A 250 11.14 0.43 -36.92
N ILE A 251 12.23 0.88 -36.32
CA ILE A 251 13.11 0.10 -35.45
C ILE A 251 12.55 0.03 -34.01
N GLY A 252 11.29 0.43 -33.75
CA GLY A 252 10.63 0.33 -32.44
C GLY A 252 10.66 -1.06 -31.79
N THR A 253 11.02 -2.11 -32.54
CA THR A 253 11.16 -3.50 -32.06
C THR A 253 12.60 -4.06 -32.08
N LEU A 254 13.62 -3.32 -32.55
CA LEU A 254 15.01 -3.81 -32.60
C LEU A 254 15.91 -3.14 -31.54
N ASN A 255 15.64 -3.50 -30.29
CA ASN A 255 16.59 -3.74 -29.19
C ASN A 255 18.01 -3.12 -29.35
N LEU A 256 18.14 -1.82 -29.04
CA LEU A 256 19.43 -1.15 -28.85
C LEU A 256 19.67 -0.87 -27.36
N THR A 257 20.28 -1.87 -26.71
CA THR A 257 21.06 -1.81 -25.47
C THR A 257 20.32 -1.57 -24.14
N GLY A 258 19.71 -2.62 -23.56
CA GLY A 258 19.67 -2.92 -22.10
C GLY A 258 19.35 -1.82 -21.08
N ARG A 259 18.65 -0.75 -21.48
CA ARG A 259 18.26 0.38 -20.59
C ARG A 259 16.82 0.85 -20.76
N VAL A 260 16.06 0.29 -21.70
CA VAL A 260 14.69 0.74 -22.02
C VAL A 260 13.64 -0.31 -21.66
N ILE A 261 14.01 -1.60 -21.63
CA ILE A 261 13.11 -2.70 -21.26
C ILE A 261 13.23 -3.05 -19.76
N ASP A 262 14.29 -2.55 -19.10
CA ASP A 262 14.67 -2.91 -17.73
C ASP A 262 14.45 -1.76 -16.75
N ARG A 263 13.32 -1.03 -16.84
CA ARG A 263 12.91 -0.01 -15.85
C ARG A 263 11.92 -0.63 -14.87
N ASN A 264 12.45 -1.36 -13.90
CA ASN A 264 11.65 -2.20 -13.00
C ASN A 264 11.59 -1.61 -11.59
N ASP A 265 10.57 -2.01 -10.85
CA ASP A 265 10.37 -1.69 -9.43
C ASP A 265 10.45 -0.17 -9.19
N MET A 266 9.52 0.56 -9.80
CA MET A 266 9.44 2.02 -9.73
C MET A 266 8.32 2.43 -8.78
N GLY A 267 8.63 3.25 -7.78
CA GLY A 267 7.62 3.81 -6.88
C GLY A 267 7.82 5.28 -6.56
N GLY A 268 6.73 6.00 -6.31
CA GLY A 268 6.78 7.44 -6.03
C GLY A 268 7.47 7.77 -4.72
N ILE A 269 7.45 6.83 -3.77
CA ILE A 269 8.13 6.93 -2.48
C ILE A 269 9.30 5.95 -2.43
N VAL A 270 9.03 4.66 -2.65
CA VAL A 270 10.03 3.59 -2.58
C VAL A 270 10.07 2.76 -3.87
N GLY A 271 11.24 2.34 -4.34
CA GLY A 271 11.30 1.38 -5.44
C GLY A 271 10.84 -0.01 -4.99
N VAL A 272 11.56 -0.56 -4.01
CA VAL A 272 11.22 -1.84 -3.34
C VAL A 272 11.11 -1.62 -1.84
N SER A 273 10.15 -2.28 -1.18
CA SER A 273 10.03 -2.26 0.28
C SER A 273 9.73 -3.62 0.89
N THR A 274 10.66 -4.09 1.72
CA THR A 274 10.45 -5.16 2.72
C THR A 274 10.13 -4.59 4.11
N GLY A 275 10.38 -3.29 4.32
CA GLY A 275 10.07 -2.57 5.55
C GLY A 275 8.67 -1.93 5.55
N ILE A 276 8.52 -0.88 6.36
CA ILE A 276 7.25 -0.14 6.55
C ILE A 276 7.30 1.18 5.78
N VAL A 277 6.26 1.42 4.99
CA VAL A 277 5.95 2.72 4.37
C VAL A 277 4.60 3.18 4.91
N SER A 278 4.55 4.32 5.59
CA SER A 278 3.29 4.82 6.17
C SER A 278 3.06 6.30 5.95
N GLU A 279 1.80 6.72 5.79
CA GLU A 279 1.40 8.13 5.76
C GLU A 279 2.17 8.97 4.72
N CYS A 280 2.59 8.33 3.62
CA CYS A 280 3.37 8.96 2.56
C CYS A 280 2.50 9.40 1.39
N ILE A 281 2.91 10.46 0.71
CA ILE A 281 2.16 11.06 -0.39
C ILE A 281 3.04 11.18 -1.64
N ASN A 282 2.63 10.56 -2.74
CA ASN A 282 3.20 10.84 -4.07
C ASN A 282 2.33 11.83 -4.83
N GLN A 283 2.94 12.89 -5.33
CA GLN A 283 2.35 13.91 -6.22
C GLN A 283 3.07 13.97 -7.57
N GLY A 284 4.19 13.26 -7.70
CA GLY A 284 5.03 13.25 -8.89
C GLY A 284 4.57 12.22 -9.93
N LYS A 285 4.91 12.50 -11.20
CA LYS A 285 4.66 11.59 -12.32
C LYS A 285 5.69 10.47 -12.35
N ILE A 286 5.23 9.24 -12.62
CA ILE A 286 6.06 8.04 -12.65
C ILE A 286 5.93 7.33 -14.00
N GLY A 287 7.08 7.06 -14.61
CA GLY A 287 7.18 6.31 -15.85
C GLY A 287 6.67 7.08 -17.05
N PHE A 288 6.54 6.34 -18.16
CA PHE A 288 5.96 6.79 -19.42
C PHE A 288 5.30 5.59 -20.12
N ALA A 289 4.47 5.86 -21.11
CA ALA A 289 3.62 4.83 -21.72
C ALA A 289 4.41 3.60 -22.22
N HIS A 290 3.85 2.41 -22.00
CA HIS A 290 4.32 1.11 -22.52
C HIS A 290 5.72 0.66 -22.02
N THR A 291 6.28 1.30 -20.99
CA THR A 291 7.60 0.97 -20.45
C THR A 291 7.59 0.79 -18.95
N GLY A 292 8.27 -0.27 -18.49
CA GLY A 292 8.54 -0.54 -17.09
C GLY A 292 7.63 -1.59 -16.47
N TYR A 293 8.19 -2.34 -15.52
CA TYR A 293 7.51 -3.41 -14.79
C TYR A 293 7.42 -3.03 -13.32
N ASN A 294 6.38 -3.47 -12.62
CA ASN A 294 6.18 -3.23 -11.19
C ASN A 294 6.23 -1.74 -10.87
N VAL A 295 5.25 -1.01 -11.39
CA VAL A 295 5.20 0.46 -11.28
C VAL A 295 4.06 0.85 -10.35
N GLY A 296 4.38 1.49 -9.22
CA GLY A 296 3.40 1.95 -8.24
C GLY A 296 3.50 3.43 -7.92
N GLY A 297 2.42 4.06 -7.49
CA GLY A 297 2.48 5.45 -6.98
C GLY A 297 3.24 5.59 -5.68
N ILE A 298 3.27 4.57 -4.82
CA ILE A 298 4.02 4.56 -3.56
C ILE A 298 5.20 3.61 -3.63
N ALA A 299 4.96 2.35 -3.99
CA ALA A 299 5.96 1.29 -4.06
C ALA A 299 5.95 0.59 -5.42
N GLY A 300 7.10 0.35 -6.04
CA GLY A 300 7.15 -0.51 -7.22
C GLY A 300 6.83 -1.96 -6.86
N ARG A 301 7.58 -2.50 -5.90
CA ARG A 301 7.35 -3.82 -5.30
C ARG A 301 7.30 -3.72 -3.78
N GLN A 302 6.35 -4.42 -3.16
CA GLN A 302 6.27 -4.49 -1.69
C GLN A 302 6.11 -5.94 -1.23
N SER A 303 6.84 -6.31 -0.17
CA SER A 303 6.58 -7.50 0.65
C SER A 303 6.49 -7.16 2.15
N GLY A 304 6.75 -5.89 2.53
CA GLY A 304 6.54 -5.36 3.87
C GLY A 304 5.12 -4.79 4.08
N LYS A 305 5.03 -3.58 4.65
CA LYS A 305 3.73 -2.90 4.90
C LYS A 305 3.65 -1.55 4.20
N VAL A 306 2.52 -1.28 3.55
CA VAL A 306 2.15 0.04 3.00
C VAL A 306 0.85 0.47 3.67
N ILE A 307 0.88 1.53 4.47
CA ILE A 307 -0.22 1.91 5.37
C ILE A 307 -0.58 3.38 5.17
N ASP A 308 -1.86 3.67 4.97
CA ASP A 308 -2.40 5.03 4.92
C ASP A 308 -1.64 5.96 3.96
N CYS A 309 -1.22 5.43 2.81
CA CYS A 309 -0.46 6.18 1.80
C CYS A 309 -1.35 6.68 0.67
N HIS A 310 -0.95 7.79 0.04
CA HIS A 310 -1.77 8.51 -0.93
C HIS A 310 -1.01 8.74 -2.24
N ASN A 311 -1.61 8.35 -3.37
CA ASN A 311 -1.12 8.73 -4.68
C ASN A 311 -2.04 9.75 -5.36
N GLU A 312 -1.46 10.88 -5.73
CA GLU A 312 -2.09 11.95 -6.51
C GLU A 312 -1.40 12.13 -7.88
N GLY A 313 -0.25 11.48 -8.10
CA GLY A 313 0.53 11.57 -9.35
C GLY A 313 0.08 10.57 -10.42
N GLU A 314 0.41 10.88 -11.67
CA GLU A 314 0.14 10.00 -12.82
C GLU A 314 1.13 8.84 -12.90
N ILE A 315 0.62 7.63 -13.13
CA ILE A 315 1.40 6.39 -13.18
C ILE A 315 1.31 5.78 -14.57
N TYR A 316 2.47 5.51 -15.17
CA TYR A 316 2.57 4.82 -16.46
C TYR A 316 3.51 3.62 -16.36
N GLY A 317 3.08 2.48 -16.90
CA GLY A 317 3.92 1.29 -16.98
C GLY A 317 3.57 0.38 -18.15
N ARG A 318 4.29 -0.74 -18.27
CA ARG A 318 3.99 -1.80 -19.21
C ARG A 318 3.20 -2.91 -18.55
N LYS A 319 3.67 -3.44 -17.41
CA LYS A 319 3.07 -4.59 -16.74
C LYS A 319 3.12 -4.40 -15.23
N ASP A 320 2.09 -4.88 -14.53
CA ASP A 320 2.00 -4.87 -13.07
C ASP A 320 2.06 -3.42 -12.56
N VAL A 321 1.02 -2.67 -12.90
CA VAL A 321 0.95 -1.22 -12.70
C VAL A 321 -0.15 -0.91 -11.70
N GLY A 322 0.19 -0.27 -10.58
CA GLY A 322 -0.74 0.06 -9.51
C GLY A 322 -0.73 1.53 -9.14
N GLY A 323 -1.86 2.07 -8.68
CA GLY A 323 -1.89 3.43 -8.14
C GLY A 323 -1.11 3.58 -6.83
N ILE A 324 -1.01 2.53 -6.01
CA ILE A 324 -0.23 2.51 -4.76
C ILE A 324 0.98 1.57 -4.90
N VAL A 325 0.76 0.30 -5.25
CA VAL A 325 1.82 -0.69 -5.41
C VAL A 325 1.77 -1.32 -6.80
N GLY A 326 2.90 -1.40 -7.51
CA GLY A 326 2.95 -2.16 -8.77
C GLY A 326 2.69 -3.65 -8.54
N GLN A 327 3.59 -4.30 -7.81
CA GLN A 327 3.48 -5.70 -7.40
C GLN A 327 3.46 -5.82 -5.88
N ALA A 328 2.37 -6.38 -5.36
CA ALA A 328 2.28 -6.81 -3.97
C ALA A 328 2.72 -8.27 -3.90
N GLU A 329 3.93 -8.48 -3.39
CA GLU A 329 4.50 -9.81 -3.17
C GLU A 329 4.08 -10.32 -1.78
N PRO A 330 3.67 -11.59 -1.65
CA PRO A 330 3.35 -12.14 -0.35
C PRO A 330 4.57 -12.14 0.56
N TYR A 331 4.34 -11.90 1.85
CA TYR A 331 5.29 -12.29 2.86
C TYR A 331 5.32 -13.81 2.97
N ILE A 332 6.48 -14.42 2.76
CA ILE A 332 6.68 -15.86 2.83
C ILE A 332 7.44 -16.20 4.11
N GLU A 333 6.82 -16.98 4.99
CA GLU A 333 7.48 -17.58 6.14
C GLU A 333 7.71 -19.06 5.86
N SER A 334 8.99 -19.45 5.79
CA SER A 334 9.40 -20.83 5.53
C SER A 334 9.95 -21.45 6.81
N GLU A 335 9.37 -22.58 7.25
CA GLU A 335 9.84 -23.30 8.42
C GLU A 335 10.46 -24.65 8.03
N TYR A 336 11.66 -24.92 8.56
CA TYR A 336 12.34 -26.19 8.33
C TYR A 336 11.70 -27.30 9.14
N LEU A 337 11.35 -28.40 8.46
CA LEU A 337 10.81 -29.56 9.15
C LEU A 337 11.81 -30.21 10.12
N ASP A 338 13.11 -30.06 9.87
CA ASP A 338 14.17 -30.55 10.77
C ASP A 338 14.15 -29.82 12.12
N ASP A 339 13.75 -28.54 12.16
CA ASP A 339 13.58 -27.80 13.41
C ASP A 339 12.41 -28.32 14.24
N LYS A 340 11.30 -28.72 13.60
CA LYS A 340 10.19 -29.40 14.31
C LYS A 340 10.61 -30.76 14.83
N VAL A 341 11.43 -31.51 14.08
CA VAL A 341 12.02 -32.77 14.55
C VAL A 341 12.95 -32.53 15.76
N ASN A 342 13.75 -31.46 15.74
CA ASN A 342 14.58 -31.05 16.86
C ASN A 342 13.74 -30.65 18.08
N GLN A 343 12.63 -29.91 17.91
CA GLN A 343 11.71 -29.58 19.00
C GLN A 343 11.07 -30.84 19.63
N VAL A 344 10.70 -31.83 18.80
CA VAL A 344 10.23 -33.13 19.31
C VAL A 344 11.35 -33.84 20.06
N GLN A 345 12.59 -33.82 19.54
CA GLN A 345 13.76 -34.43 20.18
C GLN A 345 14.10 -33.76 21.53
N ASP A 346 14.00 -32.43 21.61
CA ASP A 346 14.22 -31.65 22.82
C ASP A 346 13.13 -31.91 23.87
N SER A 347 11.87 -32.00 23.42
CA SER A 347 10.75 -32.39 24.28
C SER A 347 10.94 -33.80 24.85
N VAL A 348 11.39 -34.76 24.04
CA VAL A 348 11.72 -36.13 24.48
C VAL A 348 12.90 -36.13 25.44
N SER A 349 13.94 -35.34 25.18
CA SER A 349 15.11 -35.19 26.06
C SER A 349 14.72 -34.59 27.42
N SER A 350 13.79 -33.63 27.40
CA SER A 350 13.21 -33.02 28.60
C SER A 350 12.39 -34.03 29.41
N ILE A 351 11.61 -34.90 28.75
CA ILE A 351 10.90 -36.01 29.40
C ILE A 351 11.89 -36.96 30.07
N ASN A 352 12.95 -37.39 29.36
CA ASN A 352 13.96 -38.30 29.92
C ASN A 352 14.70 -37.70 31.14
N THR A 353 15.01 -36.41 31.09
CA THR A 353 15.61 -35.70 32.22
C THR A 353 14.66 -35.66 33.41
N THR A 354 13.38 -35.34 33.16
CA THR A 354 12.35 -35.30 34.21
C THR A 354 12.11 -36.68 34.83
N LEU A 355 12.10 -37.75 34.03
CA LEU A 355 12.03 -39.13 34.52
C LEU A 355 13.23 -39.50 35.40
N SER A 356 14.44 -39.04 35.03
CA SER A 356 15.64 -39.24 35.86
C SER A 356 15.53 -38.50 37.19
N ASN A 357 14.97 -37.28 37.20
CA ASN A 357 14.73 -36.51 38.43
C ASN A 357 13.70 -37.18 39.34
N ILE A 358 12.63 -37.76 38.77
CA ILE A 358 11.66 -38.58 39.54
C ILE A 358 12.37 -39.76 40.20
N ALA A 359 13.21 -40.48 39.45
CA ALA A 359 13.95 -41.63 39.99
C ALA A 359 14.90 -41.21 41.13
N SER A 360 15.61 -40.08 40.98
CA SER A 360 16.46 -39.51 42.05
C SER A 360 15.63 -39.13 43.27
N THR A 361 14.56 -38.35 43.08
CA THR A 361 13.69 -37.89 44.17
C THR A 361 13.09 -39.05 44.94
N MET A 362 12.65 -40.11 44.26
CA MET A 362 12.16 -41.33 44.90
C MET A 362 13.25 -42.06 45.69
N SER A 363 14.46 -42.13 45.15
CA SER A 363 15.62 -42.73 45.83
C SER A 363 16.00 -41.94 47.08
N ASP A 364 16.04 -40.61 46.98
CA ASP A 364 16.39 -39.70 48.07
C ASP A 364 15.32 -39.73 49.16
N THR A 365 14.04 -39.69 48.78
CA THR A 365 12.90 -39.82 49.72
C THR A 365 12.93 -41.17 50.42
N SER A 366 13.17 -42.26 49.68
CA SER A 366 13.30 -43.61 50.25
C SER A 366 14.47 -43.71 51.23
N THR A 367 15.60 -43.12 50.88
CA THR A 367 16.79 -43.09 51.75
C THR A 367 16.52 -42.25 53.01
N ALA A 368 15.94 -41.07 52.86
CA ALA A 368 15.59 -40.20 53.98
C ALA A 368 14.57 -40.86 54.93
N ALA A 369 13.52 -41.46 54.37
CA ALA A 369 12.53 -42.24 55.12
C ALA A 369 13.18 -43.41 55.86
N LYS A 370 14.07 -44.15 55.20
CA LYS A 370 14.81 -45.26 55.81
C LYS A 370 15.72 -44.78 56.94
N THR A 371 16.54 -43.75 56.72
CA THR A 371 17.42 -43.19 57.76
C THR A 371 16.63 -42.68 58.96
N TYR A 372 15.48 -42.04 58.73
CA TYR A 372 14.60 -41.61 59.82
C TYR A 372 14.11 -42.80 60.65
N VAL A 373 13.64 -43.86 59.98
CA VAL A 373 13.18 -45.10 60.63
C VAL A 373 14.32 -45.81 61.35
N ASP A 374 15.52 -45.89 60.76
CA ASP A 374 16.69 -46.51 61.37
C ASP A 374 17.09 -45.78 62.67
N ASN A 375 17.15 -44.44 62.64
CA ASN A 375 17.43 -43.61 63.82
C ASN A 375 16.38 -43.81 64.93
N LEU A 376 15.09 -43.88 64.55
CA LEU A 376 14.01 -44.10 65.49
C LEU A 376 14.14 -45.48 66.15
N SER A 377 14.42 -46.52 65.36
CA SER A 377 14.62 -47.89 65.82
C SER A 377 15.79 -47.98 66.81
N GLU A 378 16.93 -47.35 66.50
CA GLU A 378 18.10 -47.27 67.38
C GLU A 378 17.77 -46.54 68.70
N GLN A 379 17.01 -45.45 68.64
CA GLN A 379 16.57 -44.73 69.83
C GLN A 379 15.66 -45.59 70.73
N TYR A 380 14.75 -46.40 70.16
CA TYR A 380 13.93 -47.34 70.93
C TYR A 380 14.75 -48.45 71.58
N HIS A 381 15.68 -49.05 70.83
CA HIS A 381 16.57 -50.09 71.33
C HIS A 381 17.44 -49.58 72.51
N ASN A 382 18.07 -48.42 72.35
CA ASN A 382 18.92 -47.83 73.38
C ASN A 382 18.15 -47.52 74.67
N SER A 383 16.90 -47.02 74.57
CA SER A 383 16.08 -46.78 75.76
C SER A 383 15.59 -48.07 76.42
N SER A 384 15.23 -49.10 75.64
CA SER A 384 14.88 -50.42 76.17
C SER A 384 16.03 -51.00 77.01
N LYS A 385 17.25 -50.92 76.46
CA LYS A 385 18.48 -51.35 77.15
C LYS A 385 18.74 -50.56 78.43
N THR A 386 18.70 -49.22 78.34
CA THR A 386 18.91 -48.34 79.50
C THR A 386 17.89 -48.60 80.61
N LEU A 387 16.63 -48.84 80.24
CA LEU A 387 15.57 -49.18 81.19
C LEU A 387 15.83 -50.54 81.86
N SER A 388 16.26 -51.54 81.10
CA SER A 388 16.60 -52.86 81.64
C SER A 388 17.74 -52.78 82.67
N GLU A 389 18.81 -52.05 82.35
CA GLU A 389 19.95 -51.82 83.25
C GLU A 389 19.54 -51.06 84.52
N SER A 390 18.67 -50.05 84.37
CA SER A 390 18.14 -49.27 85.49
C SER A 390 17.22 -50.11 86.39
N LEU A 391 16.40 -50.98 85.79
CA LEU A 391 15.53 -51.89 86.52
C LEU A 391 16.33 -52.94 87.30
N GLY A 392 17.42 -53.46 86.72
CA GLY A 392 18.35 -54.36 87.42
C GLY A 392 18.93 -53.70 88.67
N SER A 393 19.38 -52.45 88.54
CA SER A 393 19.92 -51.66 89.66
C SER A 393 18.88 -51.42 90.76
N LEU A 394 17.63 -51.16 90.38
CA LEU A 394 16.53 -51.00 91.33
C LEU A 394 16.17 -52.31 92.03
N SER A 395 16.14 -53.42 91.28
CA SER A 395 15.88 -54.76 91.80
C SER A 395 16.88 -55.12 92.91
N ASP A 396 18.17 -54.82 92.68
CA ASP A 396 19.24 -55.02 93.67
C ASP A 396 19.04 -54.14 94.92
N SER A 397 18.53 -52.91 94.75
CA SER A 397 18.34 -51.97 95.85
C SER A 397 17.11 -52.27 96.74
N ILE A 398 16.07 -52.94 96.22
CA ILE A 398 14.85 -53.27 96.99
C ILE A 398 14.98 -54.62 97.71
N GLY A 399 15.73 -55.58 97.14
CA GLY A 399 15.95 -56.92 97.70
C GLY A 399 14.67 -57.75 97.86
N GLU A 400 14.77 -58.95 98.47
CA GLU A 400 13.65 -59.91 98.67
C GLU A 400 12.51 -59.42 99.60
N SER A 401 12.56 -58.16 100.04
CA SER A 401 11.66 -57.61 101.06
C SER A 401 10.29 -57.14 100.53
N ASN A 402 10.11 -57.03 99.20
CA ASN A 402 8.84 -56.64 98.58
C ASN A 402 8.50 -57.55 97.36
N PRO A 403 7.78 -58.66 97.57
CA PRO A 403 7.49 -59.65 96.52
C PRO A 403 6.63 -59.10 95.38
N GLU A 404 5.75 -58.15 95.67
CA GLU A 404 4.82 -57.56 94.69
C GLU A 404 5.57 -56.65 93.71
N ALA A 405 6.48 -55.81 94.21
CA ALA A 405 7.35 -55.00 93.36
C ALA A 405 8.26 -55.87 92.48
N GLN A 406 8.79 -56.98 93.01
CA GLN A 406 9.59 -57.93 92.23
C GLN A 406 8.77 -58.59 91.11
N GLN A 407 7.51 -58.92 91.36
CA GLN A 407 6.65 -59.48 90.33
C GLN A 407 6.41 -58.48 89.19
N TYR A 408 6.15 -57.22 89.49
CA TYR A 408 6.01 -56.18 88.47
C TYR A 408 7.32 -55.92 87.70
N MET A 409 8.47 -55.97 88.37
CA MET A 409 9.78 -55.87 87.69
C MET A 409 10.02 -57.05 86.74
N ASN A 410 9.68 -58.28 87.15
CA ASN A 410 9.75 -59.45 86.26
C ASN A 410 8.81 -59.32 85.06
N ASN A 411 7.61 -58.76 85.26
CA ASN A 411 6.69 -58.49 84.16
C ASN A 411 7.28 -57.46 83.17
N ILE A 412 7.95 -56.41 83.66
CA ILE A 412 8.65 -55.44 82.81
C ILE A 412 9.78 -56.11 82.03
N HIS A 413 10.59 -56.95 82.69
CA HIS A 413 11.68 -57.67 82.03
C HIS A 413 11.15 -58.57 80.91
N ASN A 414 10.08 -59.33 81.17
CA ASN A 414 9.42 -60.15 80.16
C ASN A 414 8.87 -59.31 78.98
N SER A 415 8.33 -58.13 79.24
CA SER A 415 7.87 -57.23 78.17
C SER A 415 9.04 -56.62 77.39
N LEU A 416 10.17 -56.31 78.04
CA LEU A 416 11.39 -55.86 77.35
C LEU A 416 11.98 -56.96 76.47
N ASP A 417 12.03 -58.21 76.95
CA ASP A 417 12.47 -59.37 76.16
C ASP A 417 11.55 -59.60 74.95
N LYS A 418 10.24 -59.42 75.13
CA LYS A 418 9.30 -59.48 74.01
C LYS A 418 9.56 -58.37 73.00
N ILE A 419 9.75 -57.13 73.45
CA ILE A 419 10.08 -56.01 72.56
C ILE A 419 11.37 -56.31 71.78
N ASP A 420 12.42 -56.76 72.46
CA ASP A 420 13.69 -57.13 71.84
C ASP A 420 13.50 -58.29 70.83
N SER A 421 12.66 -59.27 71.14
CA SER A 421 12.34 -60.37 70.22
C SER A 421 11.51 -59.92 69.00
N ILE A 422 10.59 -58.96 69.18
CA ILE A 422 9.76 -58.41 68.10
C ILE A 422 10.60 -57.53 67.18
N GLN A 423 11.53 -56.76 67.75
CA GLN A 423 12.48 -55.93 67.01
C GLN A 423 13.55 -56.78 66.32
N GLY A 424 14.11 -57.75 67.02
CA GLY A 424 15.18 -58.63 66.55
C GLY A 424 16.33 -57.86 65.89
N ASN A 425 16.88 -58.41 64.80
CA ASN A 425 17.86 -57.71 63.95
C ASN A 425 17.19 -56.88 62.82
N ASN A 426 15.87 -56.69 62.85
CA ASN A 426 15.16 -55.96 61.80
C ASN A 426 15.07 -54.47 62.16
N HIS A 427 15.71 -53.62 61.35
CA HIS A 427 15.66 -52.17 61.56
C HIS A 427 14.30 -51.53 61.24
N ILE A 428 13.44 -52.20 60.45
CA ILE A 428 12.11 -51.70 60.06
C ILE A 428 11.04 -52.63 60.63
N LEU A 429 10.20 -52.10 61.53
CA LEU A 429 9.01 -52.78 62.04
C LEU A 429 7.85 -52.57 61.06
N ASN A 430 7.14 -53.65 60.70
CA ASN A 430 5.86 -53.47 60.02
C ASN A 430 4.78 -52.94 61.00
N LYS A 431 3.64 -52.51 60.47
CA LYS A 431 2.58 -51.89 61.29
C LYS A 431 2.13 -52.77 62.47
N GLU A 432 1.96 -54.08 62.25
CA GLU A 432 1.56 -55.01 63.31
C GLU A 432 2.66 -55.18 64.38
N GLN A 433 3.93 -55.21 63.96
CA GLN A 433 5.08 -55.26 64.87
C GLN A 433 5.22 -53.97 65.68
N ALA A 434 5.01 -52.81 65.06
CA ALA A 434 5.04 -51.50 65.73
C ALA A 434 3.90 -51.37 66.76
N GLU A 435 2.69 -51.80 66.39
CA GLU A 435 1.54 -51.85 67.32
C GLU A 435 1.80 -52.82 68.49
N ALA A 436 2.44 -53.97 68.24
CA ALA A 436 2.82 -54.91 69.28
C ALA A 436 3.88 -54.34 70.23
N VAL A 437 4.91 -53.68 69.71
CA VAL A 437 5.94 -53.00 70.52
C VAL A 437 5.32 -51.89 71.37
N SER A 438 4.42 -51.09 70.79
CA SER A 438 3.69 -50.04 71.52
C SER A 438 2.86 -50.61 72.67
N LYS A 439 2.17 -51.72 72.44
CA LYS A 439 1.39 -52.41 73.48
C LYS A 439 2.27 -52.93 74.62
N GLU A 440 3.44 -53.48 74.32
CA GLU A 440 4.38 -53.93 75.36
C GLU A 440 4.99 -52.74 76.11
N TRP A 441 5.26 -51.61 75.46
CA TRP A 441 5.65 -50.37 76.15
C TRP A 441 4.56 -49.84 77.09
N GLN A 442 3.28 -49.94 76.72
CA GLN A 442 2.17 -49.62 77.61
C GLN A 442 2.11 -50.57 78.82
N ASN A 443 2.39 -51.86 78.61
CA ASN A 443 2.50 -52.83 79.70
C ASN A 443 3.65 -52.45 80.65
N ILE A 444 4.81 -52.08 80.11
CA ILE A 444 5.97 -51.62 80.89
C ILE A 444 5.59 -50.41 81.73
N ASN A 445 4.99 -49.38 81.13
CA ASN A 445 4.61 -48.16 81.82
C ASN A 445 3.57 -48.42 82.93
N SER A 446 2.62 -49.33 82.68
CA SER A 446 1.61 -49.72 83.69
C SER A 446 2.25 -50.44 84.88
N ASN A 447 3.20 -51.34 84.64
CA ASN A 447 3.91 -52.04 85.72
C ASN A 447 4.87 -51.11 86.47
N LEU A 448 5.55 -50.18 85.80
CA LEU A 448 6.37 -49.15 86.46
C LEU A 448 5.53 -48.28 87.39
N SER A 449 4.32 -47.87 86.95
CA SER A 449 3.37 -47.15 87.80
C SER A 449 2.92 -47.98 89.01
N ASN A 450 2.72 -49.30 88.84
CA ASN A 450 2.36 -50.17 89.96
C ASN A 450 3.50 -50.32 90.96
N ILE A 451 4.74 -50.50 90.48
CA ILE A 451 5.94 -50.53 91.33
C ILE A 451 6.06 -49.23 92.14
N ARG A 452 5.86 -48.08 91.49
CA ARG A 452 5.82 -46.78 92.16
C ARG A 452 4.80 -46.77 93.31
N GLY A 453 3.59 -47.28 93.06
CA GLY A 453 2.54 -47.38 94.07
C GLY A 453 2.93 -48.28 95.27
N THR A 454 3.68 -49.36 95.05
CA THR A 454 4.06 -50.30 96.12
C THR A 454 5.26 -49.84 96.96
N ILE A 455 6.12 -48.96 96.44
CA ILE A 455 7.34 -48.49 97.16
C ILE A 455 7.14 -47.12 97.84
N SER A 456 6.02 -46.43 97.54
CA SER A 456 5.75 -45.04 97.93
C SER A 456 5.76 -44.76 99.44
N ASP A 457 5.47 -45.76 100.29
CA ASP A 457 5.36 -45.53 101.73
C ASP A 457 6.70 -45.64 102.51
N SER A 458 7.85 -45.92 101.88
CA SER A 458 9.11 -46.12 102.66
C SER A 458 10.45 -45.72 102.03
N ASN A 459 10.53 -45.26 100.76
CA ASN A 459 11.86 -44.98 100.17
C ASN A 459 11.89 -43.84 99.12
N LYS A 460 12.25 -42.62 99.54
CA LYS A 460 12.29 -41.40 98.69
C LYS A 460 13.26 -41.49 97.51
N THR A 461 14.37 -42.22 97.66
CA THR A 461 15.36 -42.41 96.59
C THR A 461 14.81 -43.25 95.43
N ALA A 462 13.90 -44.19 95.71
CA ALA A 462 13.25 -45.00 94.69
C ALA A 462 12.18 -44.21 93.91
N GLU A 463 11.52 -43.24 94.55
CA GLU A 463 10.59 -42.33 93.86
C GLU A 463 11.31 -41.40 92.89
N ASP A 464 12.41 -40.75 93.32
CA ASP A 464 13.19 -39.87 92.44
C ASP A 464 13.78 -40.65 91.25
N PHE A 465 14.22 -41.90 91.49
CA PHE A 465 14.69 -42.80 90.44
C PHE A 465 13.58 -43.23 89.47
N MET A 466 12.37 -43.48 89.97
CA MET A 466 11.22 -43.81 89.14
C MET A 466 10.69 -42.62 88.33
N ASP A 467 10.78 -41.41 88.87
CA ASP A 467 10.45 -40.20 88.12
C ASP A 467 11.46 -39.94 86.98
N ASP A 468 12.75 -40.24 87.19
CA ASP A 468 13.76 -40.17 86.13
C ASP A 468 13.49 -41.20 85.01
N ILE A 469 13.22 -42.46 85.37
CA ILE A 469 12.80 -43.51 84.42
C ILE A 469 11.51 -43.11 83.68
N SER A 470 10.50 -42.61 84.40
CA SER A 470 9.21 -42.25 83.78
C SER A 470 9.35 -41.05 82.84
N ASN A 471 10.19 -40.08 83.15
CA ASN A 471 10.47 -38.94 82.27
C ASN A 471 11.22 -39.38 81.00
N GLN A 472 12.20 -40.28 81.10
CA GLN A 472 12.89 -40.85 79.94
C GLN A 472 11.97 -41.65 79.00
N ILE A 473 10.90 -42.25 79.54
CA ILE A 473 9.89 -42.98 78.74
C ILE A 473 8.83 -42.03 78.16
N LYS A 474 8.45 -40.96 78.87
CA LYS A 474 7.43 -40.00 78.45
C LYS A 474 7.83 -39.09 77.28
N GLU A 475 9.13 -38.85 77.05
CA GLU A 475 9.61 -38.02 75.93
C GLU A 475 9.46 -38.69 74.53
N LYS A 476 8.85 -39.87 74.44
CA LYS A 476 8.69 -40.62 73.19
C LYS A 476 7.26 -40.52 72.64
N ASP A 477 7.01 -39.48 71.84
CA ASP A 477 5.75 -39.33 71.13
C ASP A 477 5.80 -40.05 69.77
N THR A 478 5.29 -41.28 69.74
CA THR A 478 5.17 -42.09 68.53
C THR A 478 4.37 -41.40 67.42
N ASN A 479 3.45 -40.50 67.76
CA ASN A 479 2.61 -39.83 66.76
C ASN A 479 3.38 -38.72 66.05
N GLY A 480 4.15 -37.90 66.78
CA GLY A 480 5.00 -36.86 66.19
C GLY A 480 6.11 -37.39 65.28
N ASP A 481 6.61 -38.61 65.54
CA ASP A 481 7.59 -39.27 64.67
C ASP A 481 6.97 -39.87 63.40
N ILE A 482 5.75 -40.42 63.50
CA ILE A 482 4.98 -40.86 62.35
C ILE A 482 4.63 -39.68 61.44
N ASP A 483 4.23 -38.53 62.02
CA ASP A 483 3.91 -37.32 61.26
C ASP A 483 5.12 -36.79 60.46
N LYS A 484 6.33 -36.82 61.04
CA LYS A 484 7.55 -36.40 60.32
C LYS A 484 7.90 -37.34 59.16
N LEU A 485 7.72 -38.65 59.33
CA LEU A 485 7.92 -39.62 58.26
C LEU A 485 6.88 -39.43 57.15
N THR A 486 5.61 -39.26 57.52
CA THR A 486 4.51 -38.97 56.59
C THR A 486 4.78 -37.69 55.81
N ASN A 487 5.20 -36.61 56.47
CA ASN A 487 5.55 -35.35 55.79
C ASN A 487 6.71 -35.55 54.79
N THR A 488 7.75 -36.31 55.16
CA THR A 488 8.89 -36.59 54.27
C THR A 488 8.46 -37.35 53.01
N VAL A 489 7.57 -38.33 53.17
CA VAL A 489 7.02 -39.10 52.06
C VAL A 489 6.06 -38.26 51.21
N ASP A 490 5.20 -37.46 51.83
CA ASP A 490 4.27 -36.56 51.15
C ASP A 490 5.00 -35.49 50.33
N ASP A 491 6.08 -34.90 50.86
CA ASP A 491 6.92 -33.95 50.13
C ASP A 491 7.54 -34.61 48.87
N GLY A 492 8.03 -35.85 49.00
CA GLY A 492 8.51 -36.65 47.88
C GLY A 492 7.43 -36.93 46.83
N ILE A 493 6.22 -37.33 47.27
CA ILE A 493 5.07 -37.57 46.40
C ILE A 493 4.63 -36.29 45.68
N GLN A 494 4.64 -35.14 46.37
CA GLN A 494 4.27 -33.86 45.78
C GLN A 494 5.29 -33.43 44.71
N SER A 495 6.59 -33.65 44.97
CA SER A 495 7.65 -33.39 43.98
C SER A 495 7.50 -34.27 42.74
N VAL A 496 7.25 -35.58 42.92
CA VAL A 496 6.96 -36.51 41.81
C VAL A 496 5.72 -36.08 41.03
N THR A 497 4.66 -35.65 41.71
CA THR A 497 3.42 -35.17 41.08
C THR A 497 3.68 -33.95 40.20
N ASN A 498 4.48 -32.99 40.68
CA ASN A 498 4.87 -31.80 39.91
C ASN A 498 5.66 -32.19 38.65
N ASP A 499 6.57 -33.16 38.75
CA ASP A 499 7.35 -33.64 37.61
C ASP A 499 6.50 -34.42 36.59
N VAL A 500 5.50 -35.19 37.05
CA VAL A 500 4.50 -35.82 36.15
C VAL A 500 3.70 -34.78 35.37
N GLN A 501 3.35 -33.64 35.98
CA GLN A 501 2.70 -32.54 35.27
C GLN A 501 3.60 -31.91 34.19
N LYS A 502 4.90 -31.78 34.45
CA LYS A 502 5.87 -31.31 33.44
C LYS A 502 5.92 -32.26 32.24
N ILE A 503 5.97 -33.57 32.49
CA ILE A 503 5.92 -34.59 31.42
C ILE A 503 4.64 -34.45 30.59
N SER A 504 3.48 -34.28 31.24
CA SER A 504 2.20 -34.10 30.54
C SER A 504 2.19 -32.88 29.60
N LYS A 505 2.79 -31.76 30.02
CA LYS A 505 2.95 -30.58 29.15
C LYS A 505 3.83 -30.87 27.93
N GLN A 506 4.95 -31.58 28.13
CA GLN A 506 5.85 -31.95 27.04
C GLN A 506 5.16 -32.89 26.02
N ILE A 507 4.36 -33.86 26.49
CA ILE A 507 3.58 -34.75 25.62
C ILE A 507 2.58 -33.97 24.76
N LYS A 508 1.90 -32.97 25.32
CA LYS A 508 1.00 -32.10 24.53
C LYS A 508 1.76 -31.30 23.48
N SER A 509 2.95 -30.79 23.80
CA SER A 509 3.81 -30.10 22.85
C SER A 509 4.14 -31.00 21.66
N ILE A 510 4.56 -32.24 21.93
CA ILE A 510 4.84 -33.25 20.90
C ILE A 510 3.60 -33.55 20.05
N GLN A 511 2.43 -33.71 20.65
CA GLN A 511 1.19 -34.02 19.93
C GLN A 511 0.84 -32.92 18.91
N ASN A 512 0.99 -31.65 19.30
CA ASN A 512 0.76 -30.52 18.39
C ASN A 512 1.77 -30.55 17.24
N THR A 513 3.07 -30.60 17.55
CA THR A 513 4.14 -30.59 16.54
C THR A 513 4.03 -31.75 15.54
N VAL A 514 3.70 -32.95 16.02
CA VAL A 514 3.53 -34.14 15.16
C VAL A 514 2.26 -34.05 14.31
N GLY A 515 1.15 -33.53 14.85
CA GLY A 515 -0.08 -33.29 14.10
C GLY A 515 0.16 -32.36 12.91
N ASP A 516 0.86 -31.25 13.15
CA ASP A 516 1.20 -30.26 12.13
C ASP A 516 2.13 -30.85 11.07
N THR A 517 3.16 -31.61 11.49
CA THR A 517 4.16 -32.24 10.61
C THR A 517 3.57 -33.36 9.74
N LEU A 518 2.61 -34.14 10.25
CA LEU A 518 2.07 -35.30 9.55
C LEU A 518 1.29 -34.90 8.30
N SER A 519 0.60 -33.75 8.33
CA SER A 519 -0.15 -33.21 7.18
C SER A 519 0.76 -32.90 5.99
N VAL A 520 1.92 -32.28 6.24
CA VAL A 520 2.91 -31.85 5.25
C VAL A 520 3.63 -33.05 4.61
N VAL A 521 4.02 -34.06 5.40
CA VAL A 521 4.83 -35.20 4.91
C VAL A 521 4.02 -36.24 4.11
N THR A 522 2.69 -36.20 4.22
CA THR A 522 1.80 -37.09 3.46
C THR A 522 1.33 -36.53 2.12
N GLY A 523 1.57 -35.24 1.84
CA GLY A 523 1.34 -34.62 0.53
C GLY A 523 2.49 -34.91 -0.45
N ASP A 524 2.20 -34.88 -1.75
CA ASP A 524 3.16 -35.18 -2.82
C ASP A 524 3.81 -33.90 -3.43
N GLU A 525 3.55 -32.70 -2.89
CA GLU A 525 4.06 -31.40 -3.41
C GLU A 525 4.66 -30.51 -2.31
N GLU A 526 5.48 -29.53 -2.71
CA GLU A 526 5.96 -28.44 -1.88
C GLU A 526 4.76 -27.63 -1.36
N TYR A 527 4.53 -27.65 -0.05
CA TYR A 527 3.28 -27.16 0.53
C TYR A 527 3.37 -25.65 0.79
N MET A 528 2.81 -24.86 -0.13
CA MET A 528 2.50 -23.44 0.08
C MET A 528 1.06 -23.27 0.58
N GLU A 529 0.89 -22.63 1.73
CA GLU A 529 -0.42 -22.34 2.32
C GLU A 529 -0.67 -20.82 2.39
N ASP A 530 -1.74 -20.36 1.75
CA ASP A 530 -2.18 -18.96 1.85
C ASP A 530 -2.99 -18.74 3.14
N ILE A 531 -2.45 -17.92 4.05
CA ILE A 531 -3.05 -17.60 5.35
C ILE A 531 -3.70 -16.20 5.36
N SER A 532 -3.83 -15.58 4.19
CA SER A 532 -4.30 -14.20 4.03
C SER A 532 -5.71 -14.02 4.60
N SER A 533 -5.84 -13.12 5.56
CA SER A 533 -7.09 -12.83 6.24
C SER A 533 -7.10 -11.40 6.79
N ALA A 534 -8.29 -10.87 7.07
CA ALA A 534 -8.41 -9.58 7.76
C ALA A 534 -7.76 -9.60 9.17
N ALA A 535 -7.56 -10.79 9.77
CA ALA A 535 -6.85 -10.95 11.03
C ALA A 535 -5.33 -10.91 10.84
N SER A 536 -4.79 -11.65 9.85
CA SER A 536 -3.35 -11.68 9.57
C SER A 536 -2.81 -10.29 9.22
N ALA A 537 -3.60 -9.46 8.52
CA ALA A 537 -3.23 -8.10 8.14
C ALA A 537 -2.71 -7.20 9.29
N LYS A 538 -3.01 -7.51 10.56
CA LYS A 538 -2.50 -6.76 11.72
C LYS A 538 -1.08 -7.19 12.11
N ASP A 539 -0.82 -8.47 12.01
CA ASP A 539 0.32 -9.12 12.69
C ASP A 539 1.40 -9.59 11.71
N THR A 540 1.12 -9.62 10.40
CA THR A 540 2.05 -10.06 9.36
C THR A 540 2.41 -8.95 8.37
N ASP A 541 3.50 -9.16 7.63
CA ASP A 541 3.91 -8.33 6.49
C ASP A 541 3.16 -8.78 5.20
N GLY A 542 3.43 -8.15 4.06
CA GLY A 542 2.66 -8.35 2.82
C GLY A 542 1.29 -7.67 2.88
N VAL A 543 1.22 -6.46 3.41
CA VAL A 543 -0.06 -5.76 3.66
C VAL A 543 -0.06 -4.37 3.04
N VAL A 544 -1.08 -4.10 2.23
CA VAL A 544 -1.45 -2.75 1.78
C VAL A 544 -2.75 -2.37 2.46
N SER A 545 -2.76 -1.33 3.31
CA SER A 545 -3.95 -0.94 4.07
C SER A 545 -4.21 0.55 4.06
N GLY A 546 -5.49 0.94 4.07
CA GLY A 546 -5.91 2.32 4.30
C GLY A 546 -5.48 3.31 3.21
N SER A 547 -4.91 2.81 2.12
CA SER A 547 -4.24 3.64 1.12
C SER A 547 -5.21 4.09 0.04
N VAL A 548 -4.96 5.29 -0.50
CA VAL A 548 -5.90 5.98 -1.39
C VAL A 548 -5.21 6.41 -2.68
N ASN A 549 -5.72 5.96 -3.82
CA ASN A 549 -5.30 6.46 -5.12
C ASN A 549 -6.30 7.48 -5.66
N ARG A 550 -5.79 8.61 -6.14
CA ARG A 550 -6.54 9.62 -6.92
C ARG A 550 -5.88 9.92 -8.26
N GLY A 551 -4.61 9.56 -8.43
CA GLY A 551 -3.89 9.71 -9.68
C GLY A 551 -4.36 8.72 -10.76
N MET A 552 -4.18 9.11 -12.02
CA MET A 552 -4.41 8.23 -13.17
C MET A 552 -3.39 7.09 -13.21
N VAL A 553 -3.85 5.88 -13.53
CA VAL A 553 -3.01 4.68 -13.68
C VAL A 553 -3.19 4.12 -15.08
N ASN A 554 -2.09 4.05 -15.85
CA ASN A 554 -2.09 3.56 -17.22
C ASN A 554 -1.03 2.48 -17.42
N GLY A 555 -1.43 1.31 -17.92
CA GLY A 555 -0.52 0.20 -18.20
C GLY A 555 -0.94 -0.64 -19.40
N ASP A 556 -0.07 -1.55 -19.84
CA ASP A 556 -0.47 -2.49 -20.90
C ASP A 556 -1.19 -3.73 -20.34
N LEU A 557 -0.79 -4.25 -19.19
CA LEU A 557 -1.25 -5.52 -18.62
C LEU A 557 -1.22 -5.48 -17.10
N ASN A 558 -2.22 -6.08 -16.44
CA ASN A 558 -2.34 -6.17 -14.99
C ASN A 558 -2.30 -4.78 -14.33
N VAL A 559 -3.36 -4.01 -14.56
CA VAL A 559 -3.44 -2.61 -14.13
C VAL A 559 -4.48 -2.48 -13.03
N GLY A 560 -4.08 -1.98 -11.86
CA GLY A 560 -4.96 -1.79 -10.72
C GLY A 560 -4.94 -0.37 -10.17
N GLY A 561 -6.07 0.11 -9.67
CA GLY A 561 -6.09 1.43 -9.02
C GLY A 561 -5.33 1.48 -7.70
N ILE A 562 -5.13 0.36 -7.00
CA ILE A 562 -4.29 0.26 -5.79
C ILE A 562 -3.09 -0.64 -6.04
N VAL A 563 -3.31 -1.89 -6.44
CA VAL A 563 -2.25 -2.88 -6.66
C VAL A 563 -2.30 -3.37 -8.11
N GLY A 564 -1.20 -3.39 -8.85
CA GLY A 564 -1.20 -3.98 -10.19
C GLY A 564 -1.44 -5.49 -10.14
N THR A 565 -0.57 -6.21 -9.42
CA THR A 565 -0.65 -7.66 -9.25
C THR A 565 -0.38 -8.09 -7.81
N MET A 566 -1.10 -9.12 -7.35
CA MET A 566 -0.85 -9.84 -6.09
C MET A 566 -0.36 -11.26 -6.38
N ASN A 567 0.96 -11.47 -6.39
CA ASN A 567 1.56 -12.77 -6.69
C ASN A 567 3.00 -12.94 -6.18
N ILE A 568 3.52 -14.17 -6.31
CA ILE A 568 4.95 -14.46 -6.12
C ILE A 568 5.66 -14.21 -7.46
N GLU A 569 6.81 -13.52 -7.44
CA GLU A 569 7.63 -13.39 -8.63
C GLU A 569 8.34 -14.73 -8.90
N TYR A 570 8.04 -15.37 -10.04
CA TYR A 570 8.62 -16.66 -10.42
C TYR A 570 9.93 -16.54 -11.23
N ASP A 571 10.56 -15.37 -11.23
CA ASP A 571 11.92 -15.22 -11.75
C ASP A 571 12.88 -16.00 -10.84
N LEU A 572 13.11 -17.27 -11.19
CA LEU A 572 14.12 -18.15 -10.62
C LEU A 572 15.41 -17.36 -10.29
N ASP A 573 15.67 -17.17 -9.00
CA ASP A 573 16.95 -16.68 -8.51
C ASP A 573 17.76 -17.90 -8.01
N PRO A 574 18.55 -18.56 -8.87
CA PRO A 574 19.33 -19.75 -8.50
C PRO A 574 20.41 -19.48 -7.44
N GLU A 575 20.61 -18.23 -7.02
CA GLU A 575 21.48 -17.86 -5.90
C GLU A 575 20.75 -17.79 -4.54
N PHE A 576 19.41 -17.73 -4.53
CA PHE A 576 18.59 -17.61 -3.31
C PHE A 576 17.52 -18.69 -3.12
N ASP A 577 17.16 -19.44 -4.16
CA ASP A 577 16.41 -20.68 -4.02
C ASP A 577 17.39 -21.82 -3.75
N PRO A 578 17.58 -22.26 -2.51
CA PRO A 578 18.32 -23.47 -2.25
C PRO A 578 17.47 -24.64 -2.79
N ASP A 579 17.70 -25.04 -4.05
CA ASP A 579 17.29 -26.36 -4.54
C ASP A 579 18.12 -27.42 -3.81
N LEU A 580 17.65 -27.72 -2.60
CA LEU A 580 18.23 -28.67 -1.68
C LEU A 580 17.66 -30.08 -1.89
N THR A 581 16.76 -30.27 -2.85
CA THR A 581 16.14 -31.57 -3.13
C THR A 581 17.16 -32.61 -3.54
N ASP A 582 18.24 -32.19 -4.20
CA ASP A 582 19.29 -33.08 -4.69
C ASP A 582 20.41 -33.38 -3.68
N SER A 583 20.48 -32.71 -2.52
CA SER A 583 21.57 -32.91 -1.55
C SER A 583 21.18 -33.10 -0.08
N THR A 584 19.95 -32.80 0.31
CA THR A 584 19.47 -33.00 1.68
C THR A 584 18.00 -33.42 1.70
N ASP A 585 17.63 -34.47 2.46
CA ASP A 585 16.25 -34.90 2.71
C ASP A 585 15.48 -33.83 3.55
N ILE A 586 15.35 -32.58 3.05
CA ILE A 586 14.66 -31.47 3.71
C ILE A 586 13.35 -31.20 2.97
N THR A 587 12.24 -31.08 3.72
CA THR A 587 10.92 -30.68 3.21
C THR A 587 10.57 -29.34 3.83
N LEU A 588 10.16 -28.38 2.99
CA LEU A 588 9.81 -27.01 3.38
C LEU A 588 8.28 -26.88 3.48
N ARG A 589 7.80 -26.19 4.51
CA ARG A 589 6.44 -25.64 4.55
C ARG A 589 6.57 -24.12 4.45
N SER A 590 5.86 -23.51 3.50
CA SER A 590 5.86 -22.07 3.32
C SER A 590 4.44 -21.53 3.51
N THR A 591 4.25 -20.59 4.42
CA THR A 591 2.99 -19.84 4.53
C THR A 591 3.13 -18.49 3.87
N VAL A 592 2.14 -18.10 3.07
CA VAL A 592 2.13 -16.83 2.34
C VAL A 592 1.04 -15.90 2.87
N ASN A 593 1.36 -14.62 3.02
CA ASN A 593 0.39 -13.59 3.38
C ASN A 593 0.48 -12.39 2.42
N ASN A 594 -0.63 -12.09 1.73
CA ASN A 594 -0.76 -10.92 0.86
C ASN A 594 -2.17 -10.32 1.02
N VAL A 595 -2.28 -9.12 1.58
CA VAL A 595 -3.58 -8.54 1.93
C VAL A 595 -3.68 -7.09 1.46
N VAL A 596 -4.72 -6.79 0.68
CA VAL A 596 -5.14 -5.43 0.33
C VAL A 596 -6.43 -5.11 1.08
N ILE A 597 -6.37 -4.23 2.07
CA ILE A 597 -7.46 -4.04 3.02
C ILE A 597 -7.81 -2.59 3.31
N ARG A 598 -9.08 -2.22 3.08
CA ARG A 598 -9.63 -0.88 3.32
C ARG A 598 -8.91 0.19 2.49
N CYS A 599 -8.63 -0.12 1.23
CA CYS A 599 -8.04 0.83 0.29
C CYS A 599 -9.12 1.43 -0.61
N SER A 600 -8.90 2.65 -1.09
CA SER A 600 -9.88 3.36 -1.93
C SER A 600 -9.27 3.90 -3.21
N ASN A 601 -9.86 3.57 -4.36
CA ASN A 601 -9.48 4.15 -5.64
C ASN A 601 -10.51 5.15 -6.15
N TYR A 602 -10.05 6.36 -6.46
CA TYR A 602 -10.80 7.43 -7.11
C TYR A 602 -10.20 7.83 -8.47
N GLY A 603 -9.02 7.29 -8.80
CA GLY A 603 -8.30 7.57 -10.04
C GLY A 603 -8.81 6.72 -11.19
N GLU A 604 -8.65 7.23 -12.41
CA GLU A 604 -8.90 6.48 -13.64
C GLU A 604 -7.86 5.37 -13.81
N VAL A 605 -8.30 4.16 -14.15
CA VAL A 605 -7.45 2.98 -14.36
C VAL A 605 -7.66 2.45 -15.77
N THR A 606 -6.62 2.50 -16.58
CA THR A 606 -6.69 2.12 -18.00
C THR A 606 -5.63 1.08 -18.34
N SER A 607 -6.07 -0.03 -18.89
CA SER A 607 -5.20 -1.04 -19.51
C SER A 607 -5.31 -1.02 -21.03
N LYS A 608 -4.20 -1.29 -21.71
CA LYS A 608 -4.24 -1.57 -23.16
C LYS A 608 -4.79 -2.98 -23.45
N LYS A 609 -4.40 -3.95 -22.62
CA LYS A 609 -4.72 -5.38 -22.73
C LYS A 609 -5.44 -5.87 -21.46
N ASN A 610 -5.21 -7.11 -21.07
CA ASN A 610 -6.03 -7.84 -20.11
C ASN A 610 -5.82 -7.39 -18.66
N SER A 611 -6.78 -7.76 -17.82
CA SER A 611 -6.74 -7.66 -16.36
C SER A 611 -6.62 -6.22 -15.87
N VAL A 612 -7.77 -5.54 -15.82
CA VAL A 612 -7.88 -4.19 -15.27
C VAL A 612 -8.88 -4.15 -14.13
N GLY A 613 -8.49 -3.56 -13.01
CA GLY A 613 -9.39 -3.42 -11.88
C GLY A 613 -9.24 -2.14 -11.10
N GLY A 614 -10.31 -1.70 -10.47
CA GLY A 614 -10.29 -0.48 -9.67
C GLY A 614 -9.43 -0.60 -8.40
N ILE A 615 -9.27 -1.80 -7.85
CA ILE A 615 -8.34 -2.08 -6.73
C ILE A 615 -7.15 -2.89 -7.23
N THR A 616 -7.39 -4.06 -7.81
CA THR A 616 -6.33 -4.97 -8.27
C THR A 616 -6.49 -5.32 -9.75
N GLY A 617 -5.40 -5.35 -10.52
CA GLY A 617 -5.44 -5.84 -11.90
C GLY A 617 -5.60 -7.36 -11.92
N LEU A 618 -4.60 -8.04 -11.36
CA LEU A 618 -4.52 -9.50 -11.25
C LEU A 618 -4.27 -9.92 -9.79
N GLU A 619 -5.14 -10.78 -9.26
CA GLU A 619 -4.99 -11.38 -7.93
C GLU A 619 -4.78 -12.90 -8.08
N GLU A 620 -3.54 -13.37 -7.98
CA GLU A 620 -3.23 -14.81 -8.01
C GLU A 620 -3.28 -15.43 -6.62
N LEU A 621 -2.92 -14.65 -5.59
CA LEU A 621 -2.88 -15.04 -4.19
C LEU A 621 -3.36 -13.90 -3.30
N GLY A 622 -3.81 -14.22 -2.09
CA GLY A 622 -4.09 -13.23 -1.07
C GLY A 622 -5.56 -12.91 -0.83
N LEU A 623 -5.82 -11.74 -0.27
CA LEU A 623 -7.18 -11.27 0.05
C LEU A 623 -7.33 -9.78 -0.25
N VAL A 624 -8.36 -9.44 -1.04
CA VAL A 624 -8.89 -8.07 -1.12
C VAL A 624 -10.10 -7.93 -0.19
N TYR A 625 -10.01 -7.06 0.82
CA TYR A 625 -11.03 -6.92 1.86
C TYR A 625 -11.44 -5.47 2.12
N GLY A 626 -12.75 -5.18 2.13
CA GLY A 626 -13.22 -3.88 2.61
C GLY A 626 -12.79 -2.71 1.73
N SER A 627 -12.41 -2.97 0.48
CA SER A 627 -11.83 -1.98 -0.42
C SER A 627 -12.89 -1.40 -1.34
N GLU A 628 -12.65 -0.17 -1.80
CA GLU A 628 -13.66 0.66 -2.44
C GLU A 628 -13.13 1.25 -3.75
N SER A 629 -13.87 1.12 -4.85
CA SER A 629 -13.50 1.76 -6.10
C SER A 629 -14.62 2.61 -6.68
N TYR A 630 -14.22 3.80 -7.13
CA TYR A 630 -15.07 4.85 -7.68
C TYR A 630 -14.57 5.37 -9.03
N GLY A 631 -13.31 5.09 -9.38
CA GLY A 631 -12.70 5.52 -10.64
C GLY A 631 -13.28 4.79 -11.86
N SER A 632 -13.09 5.37 -13.05
CA SER A 632 -13.34 4.66 -14.30
C SER A 632 -12.31 3.56 -14.48
N VAL A 633 -12.75 2.38 -14.91
CA VAL A 633 -11.93 1.18 -15.12
C VAL A 633 -12.11 0.77 -16.58
N LYS A 634 -11.05 0.88 -17.39
CA LYS A 634 -11.13 0.67 -18.84
C LYS A 634 -10.04 -0.27 -19.35
N SER A 635 -10.43 -1.19 -20.23
CA SER A 635 -9.52 -1.92 -21.12
C SER A 635 -9.78 -1.53 -22.58
N ASP A 636 -8.74 -1.13 -23.32
CA ASP A 636 -8.87 -0.71 -24.71
C ASP A 636 -9.11 -1.89 -25.68
N THR A 637 -8.37 -2.99 -25.50
CA THR A 637 -8.42 -4.15 -26.40
C THR A 637 -8.41 -5.50 -25.71
N GLY A 638 -8.26 -5.52 -24.38
CA GLY A 638 -8.17 -6.74 -23.60
C GLY A 638 -9.43 -7.08 -22.81
N ASP A 639 -9.35 -8.23 -22.18
CA ASP A 639 -10.44 -8.86 -21.45
C ASP A 639 -10.22 -8.77 -19.94
N TYR A 640 -11.22 -9.18 -19.15
CA TYR A 640 -11.16 -9.23 -17.69
C TYR A 640 -11.06 -7.83 -17.06
N ALA A 641 -12.20 -7.15 -16.98
CA ALA A 641 -12.31 -5.88 -16.28
C ALA A 641 -13.30 -5.98 -15.13
N GLY A 642 -12.94 -5.41 -13.98
CA GLY A 642 -13.86 -5.33 -12.86
C GLY A 642 -13.67 -4.12 -11.97
N GLY A 643 -14.76 -3.68 -11.34
CA GLY A 643 -14.71 -2.52 -10.47
C GLY A 643 -13.75 -2.67 -9.28
N ILE A 644 -13.56 -3.88 -8.76
CA ILE A 644 -12.55 -4.21 -7.74
C ILE A 644 -11.36 -4.91 -8.38
N ALA A 645 -11.59 -6.00 -9.12
CA ALA A 645 -10.52 -6.82 -9.69
C ALA A 645 -10.73 -7.12 -11.18
N GLY A 646 -9.67 -7.12 -11.98
CA GLY A 646 -9.76 -7.63 -13.35
C GLY A 646 -9.94 -9.14 -13.36
N ASN A 647 -8.91 -9.85 -12.91
CA ASN A 647 -8.93 -11.31 -12.74
C ASN A 647 -8.49 -11.68 -11.32
N SER A 648 -9.24 -12.53 -10.64
CA SER A 648 -8.97 -12.99 -9.28
C SER A 648 -9.10 -14.50 -9.19
N VAL A 649 -7.99 -15.17 -8.91
CA VAL A 649 -7.90 -16.59 -8.56
C VAL A 649 -7.99 -16.79 -7.04
N SER A 650 -8.01 -15.70 -6.26
CA SER A 650 -8.13 -15.73 -4.80
C SER A 650 -9.48 -15.17 -4.30
N ALA A 651 -9.48 -14.45 -3.18
CA ALA A 651 -10.66 -14.05 -2.44
C ALA A 651 -10.86 -12.54 -2.39
N ILE A 652 -12.04 -12.11 -2.83
CA ILE A 652 -12.54 -10.73 -2.68
C ILE A 652 -13.71 -10.75 -1.70
N SER A 653 -13.67 -9.91 -0.67
CA SER A 653 -14.70 -9.91 0.37
C SER A 653 -15.04 -8.53 0.92
N ASN A 654 -16.33 -8.27 1.15
CA ASN A 654 -16.84 -7.03 1.74
C ASN A 654 -16.37 -5.76 1.01
N SER A 655 -16.23 -5.82 -0.32
CA SER A 655 -15.71 -4.71 -1.14
C SER A 655 -16.82 -4.04 -1.93
N TYR A 656 -16.59 -2.79 -2.33
CA TYR A 656 -17.63 -1.91 -2.85
C TYR A 656 -17.21 -1.24 -4.16
N SER A 657 -18.03 -1.34 -5.20
CA SER A 657 -17.75 -0.70 -6.48
C SER A 657 -18.89 0.19 -6.95
N LEU A 658 -18.57 1.44 -7.26
CA LEU A 658 -19.39 2.42 -7.97
C LEU A 658 -18.54 2.97 -9.13
N CYS A 659 -18.11 2.06 -10.01
CA CYS A 659 -17.22 2.35 -11.13
C CYS A 659 -17.99 2.44 -12.45
N ASN A 660 -17.35 3.06 -13.45
CA ASN A 660 -17.69 2.79 -14.85
C ASN A 660 -16.69 1.75 -15.35
N VAL A 661 -17.16 0.56 -15.70
CA VAL A 661 -16.32 -0.54 -16.16
C VAL A 661 -16.55 -0.75 -17.65
N ASN A 662 -15.49 -0.60 -18.44
CA ASN A 662 -15.53 -0.76 -19.89
C ASN A 662 -14.42 -1.71 -20.35
N ALA A 663 -14.81 -2.81 -20.98
CA ALA A 663 -13.89 -3.72 -21.65
C ALA A 663 -14.66 -4.57 -22.65
N LYS A 664 -13.93 -5.39 -23.40
CA LYS A 664 -14.52 -6.25 -24.41
C LYS A 664 -15.18 -7.47 -23.78
N ASP A 665 -14.41 -8.46 -23.35
CA ASP A 665 -14.95 -9.73 -22.82
C ASP A 665 -14.67 -9.86 -21.30
N TYR A 666 -15.51 -10.61 -20.58
CA TYR A 666 -15.40 -10.90 -19.14
C TYR A 666 -15.41 -9.64 -18.26
N VAL A 667 -16.54 -8.92 -18.25
CA VAL A 667 -16.69 -7.65 -17.55
C VAL A 667 -17.63 -7.78 -16.38
N GLY A 668 -17.17 -7.40 -15.19
CA GLY A 668 -17.96 -7.48 -13.97
C GLY A 668 -17.99 -6.19 -13.15
N GLY A 669 -19.07 -5.97 -12.41
CA GLY A 669 -19.14 -4.82 -11.51
C GLY A 669 -18.18 -4.91 -10.32
N ILE A 670 -17.90 -6.13 -9.82
CA ILE A 670 -16.86 -6.40 -8.82
C ILE A 670 -15.62 -7.01 -9.48
N VAL A 671 -15.79 -8.07 -10.26
CA VAL A 671 -14.66 -8.82 -10.83
C VAL A 671 -14.92 -9.26 -12.27
N GLY A 672 -13.94 -9.14 -13.16
CA GLY A 672 -14.05 -9.69 -14.51
C GLY A 672 -14.16 -11.22 -14.50
N SER A 673 -13.11 -11.89 -14.01
CA SER A 673 -13.09 -13.34 -13.75
C SER A 673 -12.73 -13.62 -12.29
N GLY A 674 -13.61 -14.28 -11.54
CA GLY A 674 -13.43 -14.50 -10.09
C GLY A 674 -13.31 -15.97 -9.66
N TYR A 675 -12.75 -16.18 -8.48
CA TYR A 675 -12.77 -17.46 -7.77
C TYR A 675 -13.67 -17.38 -6.51
N THR A 676 -13.24 -16.66 -5.47
CA THR A 676 -14.07 -16.42 -4.29
C THR A 676 -14.52 -14.96 -4.23
N VAL A 677 -15.84 -14.72 -4.24
CA VAL A 677 -16.42 -13.36 -4.20
C VAL A 677 -17.57 -13.32 -3.19
N LYS A 678 -17.38 -12.62 -2.06
CA LYS A 678 -18.33 -12.65 -0.96
C LYS A 678 -18.72 -11.28 -0.43
N ASN A 679 -20.00 -11.10 -0.12
CA ASN A 679 -20.53 -9.92 0.56
C ASN A 679 -20.13 -8.58 -0.09
N CYS A 680 -19.91 -8.57 -1.40
CA CYS A 680 -19.54 -7.38 -2.14
C CYS A 680 -20.78 -6.63 -2.62
N VAL A 681 -20.65 -5.32 -2.80
CA VAL A 681 -21.73 -4.46 -3.30
C VAL A 681 -21.29 -3.75 -4.57
N SER A 682 -22.02 -3.97 -5.66
CA SER A 682 -21.79 -3.29 -6.94
C SER A 682 -22.94 -2.37 -7.27
N ALA A 683 -22.64 -1.12 -7.59
CA ALA A 683 -23.55 -0.20 -8.26
C ALA A 683 -22.87 0.35 -9.53
N SER A 684 -22.03 -0.48 -10.16
CA SER A 684 -21.18 -0.07 -11.28
C SER A 684 -21.96 -0.03 -12.58
N THR A 685 -21.70 0.98 -13.41
CA THR A 685 -22.13 0.96 -14.81
C THR A 685 -21.18 0.09 -15.62
N ILE A 686 -21.72 -0.84 -16.40
CA ILE A 686 -20.93 -1.72 -17.28
C ILE A 686 -21.24 -1.35 -18.73
N THR A 687 -20.19 -1.11 -19.52
CA THR A 687 -20.30 -0.85 -20.97
C THR A 687 -19.46 -1.86 -21.73
N SER A 688 -20.11 -2.76 -22.46
CA SER A 688 -19.45 -3.80 -23.27
C SER A 688 -20.40 -4.34 -24.34
N ASP A 689 -19.85 -4.80 -25.47
CA ASP A 689 -20.53 -5.54 -26.53
C ASP A 689 -20.04 -7.01 -26.67
N GLY A 690 -19.21 -7.48 -25.74
CA GLY A 690 -18.63 -8.81 -25.72
C GLY A 690 -19.41 -9.85 -24.90
N GLU A 691 -18.73 -10.94 -24.54
CA GLU A 691 -19.30 -12.06 -23.78
C GLU A 691 -18.85 -12.03 -22.30
N GLY A 692 -19.57 -12.75 -21.42
CA GLY A 692 -19.21 -12.84 -19.99
C GLY A 692 -19.46 -11.55 -19.23
N LEU A 693 -20.69 -11.06 -19.18
CA LEU A 693 -21.05 -9.78 -18.55
C LEU A 693 -21.88 -10.01 -17.29
N GLY A 694 -21.58 -9.31 -16.20
CA GLY A 694 -22.44 -9.40 -15.01
C GLY A 694 -22.24 -8.29 -14.00
N SER A 695 -23.31 -7.88 -13.33
CA SER A 695 -23.32 -6.79 -12.36
C SER A 695 -22.44 -7.07 -11.13
N ILE A 696 -22.14 -8.33 -10.83
CA ILE A 696 -21.12 -8.76 -9.85
C ILE A 696 -19.88 -9.29 -10.57
N ALA A 697 -20.03 -10.31 -11.42
CA ALA A 697 -18.92 -10.96 -12.07
C ALA A 697 -19.19 -11.24 -13.55
N GLY A 698 -18.17 -11.05 -14.40
CA GLY A 698 -18.25 -11.46 -15.79
C GLY A 698 -18.30 -12.99 -15.90
N THR A 699 -17.40 -13.67 -15.20
CA THR A 699 -17.42 -15.12 -15.00
C THR A 699 -16.82 -15.50 -13.65
N VAL A 700 -17.08 -16.73 -13.19
CA VAL A 700 -16.51 -17.29 -11.97
C VAL A 700 -16.18 -18.76 -12.17
N SER A 701 -15.08 -19.21 -11.55
CA SER A 701 -14.66 -20.60 -11.57
C SER A 701 -15.72 -21.53 -10.95
N GLU A 702 -15.92 -22.71 -11.52
CA GLU A 702 -16.84 -23.73 -11.00
C GLU A 702 -16.44 -24.24 -9.59
N GLU A 703 -15.15 -24.17 -9.27
CA GLU A 703 -14.61 -24.53 -7.96
C GLU A 703 -14.64 -23.36 -6.96
N GLY A 704 -14.96 -22.16 -7.44
CA GLY A 704 -15.04 -20.94 -6.66
C GLY A 704 -16.26 -20.85 -5.75
N GLU A 705 -16.23 -19.93 -4.78
CA GLU A 705 -17.36 -19.67 -3.89
C GLU A 705 -17.87 -18.23 -4.03
N VAL A 706 -19.09 -18.09 -4.52
CA VAL A 706 -19.76 -16.79 -4.65
C VAL A 706 -20.97 -16.74 -3.70
N LYS A 707 -21.05 -15.72 -2.85
CA LYS A 707 -22.10 -15.65 -1.83
C LYS A 707 -22.40 -14.26 -1.30
N GLY A 708 -23.67 -13.95 -1.10
CA GLY A 708 -24.12 -12.77 -0.35
C GLY A 708 -23.79 -11.44 -1.03
N ASN A 709 -23.50 -11.44 -2.32
CA ASN A 709 -23.21 -10.23 -3.07
C ASN A 709 -24.50 -9.51 -3.44
N ILE A 710 -24.43 -8.19 -3.53
CA ILE A 710 -25.58 -7.34 -3.86
C ILE A 710 -25.20 -6.47 -5.05
N PHE A 711 -26.10 -6.35 -6.01
CA PHE A 711 -25.91 -5.40 -7.11
C PHE A 711 -27.12 -4.50 -7.31
N VAL A 712 -26.85 -3.28 -7.79
CA VAL A 712 -27.84 -2.38 -8.36
C VAL A 712 -27.76 -2.56 -9.86
N GLY A 713 -28.84 -3.02 -10.49
CA GLY A 713 -28.88 -3.28 -11.92
C GLY A 713 -30.16 -2.77 -12.54
N ASP A 714 -30.04 -2.23 -13.75
CA ASP A 714 -31.18 -1.92 -14.64
C ASP A 714 -31.14 -2.81 -15.91
N ASP A 715 -29.95 -3.27 -16.33
CA ASP A 715 -29.73 -3.92 -17.63
C ASP A 715 -29.06 -5.32 -17.59
N LEU A 716 -28.30 -5.65 -16.53
CA LEU A 716 -27.53 -6.90 -16.42
C LEU A 716 -27.82 -7.65 -15.12
N ASP A 717 -27.91 -8.97 -15.23
CA ASP A 717 -28.00 -9.88 -14.08
C ASP A 717 -26.64 -10.05 -13.38
N GLY A 718 -26.60 -10.78 -12.26
CA GLY A 718 -25.44 -10.83 -11.36
C GLY A 718 -24.16 -11.43 -11.95
N ILE A 719 -24.24 -12.59 -12.61
CA ILE A 719 -23.06 -13.35 -13.06
C ILE A 719 -23.31 -13.91 -14.45
N ASP A 720 -22.50 -13.53 -15.43
CA ASP A 720 -22.65 -13.96 -16.84
C ASP A 720 -24.12 -13.85 -17.33
N ASN A 721 -24.76 -12.73 -17.03
CA ASN A 721 -26.17 -12.45 -17.28
C ASN A 721 -27.15 -13.49 -16.71
N ILE A 722 -26.80 -14.08 -15.57
CA ILE A 722 -27.65 -14.99 -14.81
C ILE A 722 -27.69 -14.58 -13.34
N ASN A 723 -28.89 -14.55 -12.79
CA ASN A 723 -29.12 -14.22 -11.39
C ASN A 723 -29.36 -15.48 -10.52
N TYR A 724 -28.74 -15.52 -9.33
CA TYR A 724 -28.83 -16.64 -8.40
C TYR A 724 -29.09 -16.15 -6.98
N ALA A 725 -30.26 -16.48 -6.42
CA ALA A 725 -30.68 -15.99 -5.11
C ALA A 725 -29.70 -16.39 -3.99
N GLY A 726 -29.30 -15.41 -3.17
CA GLY A 726 -28.33 -15.57 -2.08
C GLY A 726 -26.87 -15.69 -2.52
N ILE A 727 -26.60 -15.68 -3.83
CA ILE A 727 -25.26 -15.65 -4.43
C ILE A 727 -24.96 -14.22 -4.91
N ALA A 728 -25.83 -13.70 -5.77
CA ALA A 728 -25.87 -12.32 -6.22
C ALA A 728 -27.34 -11.88 -6.17
N ASP A 729 -27.67 -10.91 -5.34
CA ASP A 729 -29.05 -10.43 -5.17
C ASP A 729 -29.18 -9.00 -5.73
N GLU A 730 -30.13 -8.82 -6.64
CA GLU A 730 -30.48 -7.50 -7.18
C GLU A 730 -31.23 -6.69 -6.12
N LYS A 731 -30.86 -5.41 -5.95
CA LYS A 731 -31.54 -4.45 -5.08
C LYS A 731 -31.58 -3.07 -5.71
N SER A 732 -32.61 -2.29 -5.36
CA SER A 732 -32.61 -0.86 -5.70
C SER A 732 -31.51 -0.12 -4.94
N TYR A 733 -31.02 0.98 -5.53
CA TYR A 733 -30.01 1.81 -4.89
C TYR A 733 -30.49 2.33 -3.51
N GLU A 734 -31.78 2.69 -3.36
CA GLU A 734 -32.35 3.12 -2.08
C GLU A 734 -32.37 2.00 -1.02
N GLU A 735 -32.42 0.74 -1.41
CA GLU A 735 -32.30 -0.40 -0.49
C GLU A 735 -30.84 -0.63 -0.10
N VAL A 736 -29.90 -0.48 -1.04
CA VAL A 736 -28.46 -0.53 -0.73
C VAL A 736 -28.10 0.53 0.29
N MET A 737 -28.56 1.78 0.13
CA MET A 737 -28.28 2.87 1.07
C MET A 737 -28.84 2.66 2.49
N LYS A 738 -29.73 1.68 2.70
CA LYS A 738 -30.26 1.30 4.02
C LYS A 738 -29.43 0.22 4.72
N LEU A 739 -28.49 -0.41 4.01
CA LEU A 739 -27.62 -1.42 4.58
C LEU A 739 -26.67 -0.80 5.61
N GLU A 740 -26.36 -1.56 6.65
CA GLU A 740 -25.36 -1.15 7.63
C GLU A 740 -23.97 -1.17 6.97
N ASN A 741 -23.19 -0.10 7.17
CA ASN A 741 -21.80 0.05 6.70
C ASN A 741 -21.58 0.32 5.20
N ILE A 742 -22.52 0.96 4.52
CA ILE A 742 -22.26 1.49 3.17
C ILE A 742 -21.23 2.64 3.24
N PRO A 743 -20.19 2.61 2.38
CA PRO A 743 -19.19 3.68 2.30
C PRO A 743 -19.76 5.07 2.01
N GLU A 744 -19.08 6.12 2.50
CA GLU A 744 -19.46 7.51 2.21
C GLU A 744 -19.46 7.79 0.69
N GLY A 745 -18.49 7.20 -0.03
CA GLY A 745 -18.37 7.39 -1.48
C GLY A 745 -19.58 6.92 -2.28
N PHE A 746 -20.41 6.01 -1.75
CA PHE A 746 -21.64 5.63 -2.42
C PHE A 746 -22.67 6.76 -2.45
N HIS A 747 -22.69 7.65 -1.45
CA HIS A 747 -23.70 8.71 -1.32
C HIS A 747 -23.51 9.87 -2.31
N LYS A 748 -22.43 9.83 -3.07
CA LYS A 748 -21.92 10.92 -3.89
C LYS A 748 -21.49 10.37 -5.25
N VAL A 749 -21.80 11.12 -6.28
CA VAL A 749 -21.39 10.87 -7.65
C VAL A 749 -20.44 11.98 -8.09
N LYS A 750 -19.35 11.61 -8.74
CA LYS A 750 -18.27 12.48 -9.17
C LYS A 750 -18.39 12.75 -10.67
N ILE A 751 -18.51 14.02 -11.03
CA ILE A 751 -18.57 14.45 -12.43
C ILE A 751 -17.30 15.26 -12.72
N THR A 752 -16.51 14.77 -13.66
CA THR A 752 -15.23 15.34 -14.07
C THR A 752 -15.43 16.12 -15.35
N PHE A 753 -15.24 17.43 -15.30
CA PHE A 753 -15.32 18.32 -16.45
C PHE A 753 -13.92 18.54 -17.02
N ARG A 754 -13.72 18.10 -18.27
CA ARG A 754 -12.44 18.15 -18.97
C ARG A 754 -12.52 19.10 -20.16
N ALA A 755 -11.54 19.98 -20.28
CA ALA A 755 -11.45 20.93 -21.38
C ALA A 755 -10.01 20.93 -21.94
N GLU A 756 -9.78 20.06 -22.94
CA GLU A 756 -8.47 19.78 -23.54
C GLU A 756 -7.34 19.62 -22.50
N ASP A 757 -6.33 20.51 -22.53
CA ASP A 757 -5.09 20.44 -21.74
C ASP A 757 -5.20 21.05 -20.32
N ASN A 758 -6.41 21.38 -19.85
CA ASN A 758 -6.60 21.98 -18.53
C ASN A 758 -6.83 20.94 -17.43
N VAL A 759 -6.57 21.37 -16.19
CA VAL A 759 -6.84 20.58 -14.98
C VAL A 759 -8.32 20.21 -14.93
N ASP A 760 -8.59 18.91 -14.85
CA ASP A 760 -9.93 18.34 -14.67
C ASP A 760 -10.67 19.02 -13.49
N ILE A 761 -11.81 19.66 -13.76
CA ILE A 761 -12.65 20.24 -12.72
C ILE A 761 -13.62 19.16 -12.22
N VAL A 762 -13.41 18.72 -10.99
CA VAL A 762 -14.27 17.72 -10.36
C VAL A 762 -15.39 18.41 -9.59
N LYS A 763 -16.64 18.05 -9.87
CA LYS A 763 -17.80 18.37 -9.02
C LYS A 763 -18.40 17.10 -8.44
N THR A 764 -18.94 17.22 -7.23
CA THR A 764 -19.61 16.12 -6.54
C THR A 764 -21.07 16.47 -6.31
N ILE A 765 -21.96 15.56 -6.68
CA ILE A 765 -23.40 15.68 -6.48
C ILE A 765 -23.91 14.46 -5.73
N VAL A 766 -25.04 14.59 -5.04
CA VAL A 766 -25.72 13.42 -4.47
C VAL A 766 -26.19 12.50 -5.59
N TYR A 767 -26.17 11.19 -5.34
CA TYR A 767 -26.75 10.22 -6.29
C TYR A 767 -28.19 10.62 -6.64
N ASN A 768 -28.53 10.53 -7.92
CA ASN A 768 -29.80 10.96 -8.50
C ASN A 768 -30.05 12.48 -8.46
N GLY A 769 -29.06 13.30 -8.09
CA GLY A 769 -29.10 14.76 -8.24
C GLY A 769 -28.81 15.22 -9.67
N SER A 770 -29.10 16.47 -10.02
CA SER A 770 -28.85 17.05 -11.35
C SER A 770 -28.18 18.42 -11.28
N PHE A 771 -27.48 18.82 -12.35
CA PHE A 771 -26.90 20.16 -12.48
C PHE A 771 -27.91 21.16 -13.06
N SER A 772 -27.77 22.42 -12.64
CA SER A 772 -28.31 23.59 -13.34
C SER A 772 -27.24 24.24 -14.22
N GLU A 773 -27.62 25.10 -15.17
CA GLU A 773 -26.66 25.85 -16.01
C GLU A 773 -25.65 26.65 -15.18
N SER A 774 -26.07 27.22 -14.05
CA SER A 774 -25.18 27.95 -13.12
C SER A 774 -24.20 27.04 -12.37
N ASP A 775 -24.46 25.74 -12.32
CA ASP A 775 -23.56 24.77 -11.70
C ASP A 775 -22.48 24.27 -12.65
N LEU A 776 -22.51 24.60 -13.95
CA LEU A 776 -21.46 24.19 -14.87
C LEU A 776 -20.21 25.08 -14.73
N PRO A 777 -19.00 24.51 -14.77
CA PRO A 777 -17.78 25.31 -14.76
C PRO A 777 -17.63 26.11 -16.06
N GLN A 778 -16.95 27.25 -16.01
CA GLN A 778 -16.62 27.99 -17.23
C GLN A 778 -15.61 27.22 -18.08
N ILE A 779 -15.83 27.21 -19.40
CA ILE A 779 -14.92 26.57 -20.36
C ILE A 779 -13.79 27.55 -20.70
N PRO A 780 -12.52 27.12 -20.62
CA PRO A 780 -11.38 27.93 -21.04
C PRO A 780 -11.53 28.45 -22.48
N GLU A 781 -11.28 29.74 -22.71
CA GLU A 781 -11.31 30.32 -24.05
C GLU A 781 -10.14 29.81 -24.91
N LYS A 782 -10.41 29.48 -26.16
CA LYS A 782 -9.42 29.08 -27.16
C LYS A 782 -9.51 29.98 -28.38
N ASP A 783 -8.38 30.56 -28.78
CA ASP A 783 -8.35 31.49 -29.90
C ASP A 783 -8.81 30.82 -31.20
N GLY A 784 -9.76 31.44 -31.90
CA GLY A 784 -10.40 30.88 -33.10
C GLY A 784 -11.51 29.84 -32.85
N TYR A 785 -11.85 29.50 -31.61
CA TYR A 785 -12.86 28.49 -31.27
C TYR A 785 -13.93 29.03 -30.29
N TYR A 786 -15.13 28.48 -30.35
CA TYR A 786 -16.13 28.50 -29.28
C TYR A 786 -16.22 27.10 -28.65
N ALA A 787 -16.72 27.02 -27.42
CA ALA A 787 -16.86 25.74 -26.75
C ALA A 787 -18.14 25.66 -25.93
N VAL A 788 -18.72 24.46 -25.89
CA VAL A 788 -19.92 24.14 -25.12
C VAL A 788 -19.75 22.83 -24.36
N TRP A 789 -20.41 22.73 -23.20
CA TRP A 789 -20.57 21.44 -22.53
C TRP A 789 -21.72 20.67 -23.20
N PRO A 790 -21.66 19.34 -23.24
CA PRO A 790 -22.74 18.51 -23.74
C PRO A 790 -24.12 18.86 -23.14
N GLU A 791 -25.16 18.94 -23.96
CA GLU A 791 -26.52 19.33 -23.53
C GLU A 791 -27.15 18.34 -22.54
N ASP A 792 -26.63 17.12 -22.43
CA ASP A 792 -27.21 16.03 -21.64
C ASP A 792 -26.94 16.12 -20.12
N LEU A 793 -26.29 17.19 -19.65
CA LEU A 793 -25.86 17.37 -18.26
C LEU A 793 -26.87 18.09 -17.38
N VAL A 794 -27.60 19.05 -17.96
CA VAL A 794 -28.50 19.93 -17.20
C VAL A 794 -29.85 19.24 -17.02
N GLY A 795 -30.33 19.18 -15.77
CA GLY A 795 -31.64 18.62 -15.45
C GLY A 795 -31.78 17.09 -15.51
N LYS A 796 -30.75 16.35 -15.96
CA LYS A 796 -30.74 14.88 -15.89
C LYS A 796 -30.20 14.37 -14.54
N PRO A 797 -30.79 13.32 -13.95
CA PRO A 797 -30.26 12.71 -12.74
C PRO A 797 -28.93 12.00 -13.00
N MET A 798 -27.96 12.23 -12.12
CA MET A 798 -26.63 11.62 -12.17
C MET A 798 -26.59 10.39 -11.28
N THR A 799 -26.45 9.22 -11.90
CA THR A 799 -26.40 7.91 -11.21
C THR A 799 -25.04 7.23 -11.32
N GLU A 800 -24.12 7.80 -12.10
CA GLU A 800 -22.80 7.24 -12.36
C GLU A 800 -21.74 8.33 -12.35
N ASN A 801 -20.51 7.97 -11.98
CA ASN A 801 -19.39 8.88 -12.12
C ASN A 801 -19.19 9.13 -13.61
N LYS A 802 -19.02 10.38 -14.07
CA LYS A 802 -18.94 10.66 -15.52
C LYS A 802 -17.86 11.69 -15.80
N THR A 803 -17.07 11.43 -16.85
CA THR A 803 -16.22 12.45 -17.44
C THR A 803 -16.95 13.09 -18.61
N VAL A 804 -16.94 14.41 -18.63
CA VAL A 804 -17.62 15.25 -19.60
C VAL A 804 -16.57 16.11 -20.26
N GLU A 805 -16.48 16.03 -21.59
CA GLU A 805 -15.51 16.81 -22.36
C GLU A 805 -16.19 18.02 -23.00
N ALA A 806 -15.50 19.17 -22.98
CA ALA A 806 -15.95 20.36 -23.67
C ALA A 806 -15.73 20.19 -25.19
N GLU A 807 -16.76 20.51 -25.97
CA GLU A 807 -16.70 20.43 -27.43
C GLU A 807 -16.24 21.77 -27.98
N TYR A 808 -15.02 21.82 -28.52
CA TYR A 808 -14.47 23.01 -29.18
C TYR A 808 -14.77 23.00 -30.69
N SER A 809 -15.53 23.98 -31.12
CA SER A 809 -15.88 24.20 -32.53
C SER A 809 -15.24 25.49 -33.03
N ARG A 810 -14.80 25.50 -34.30
CA ARG A 810 -14.19 26.71 -34.86
C ARG A 810 -15.25 27.77 -35.04
N TRP A 811 -14.91 29.02 -34.76
CA TRP A 811 -15.78 30.12 -35.19
C TRP A 811 -15.90 30.08 -36.70
N THR A 812 -17.13 30.11 -37.21
CA THR A 812 -17.35 30.43 -38.61
C THR A 812 -17.02 31.91 -38.81
N GLU A 813 -15.97 32.21 -39.57
CA GLU A 813 -15.45 33.58 -39.73
C GLU A 813 -16.28 34.42 -40.72
N SER A 814 -17.04 33.75 -41.58
CA SER A 814 -17.97 34.40 -42.49
C SER A 814 -19.18 33.53 -42.80
N ILE A 815 -20.35 34.14 -42.80
CA ILE A 815 -21.61 33.50 -43.21
C ILE A 815 -22.19 34.20 -44.42
N VAL A 816 -22.87 33.43 -45.27
CA VAL A 816 -23.34 33.86 -46.59
C VAL A 816 -24.86 33.95 -46.61
N GLY A 817 -25.39 35.03 -47.17
CA GLY A 817 -26.83 35.20 -47.38
C GLY A 817 -27.37 34.29 -48.49
N SER A 818 -28.64 33.93 -48.41
CA SER A 818 -29.29 33.01 -49.35
C SER A 818 -29.49 33.59 -50.77
N GLU A 819 -29.46 34.91 -50.92
CA GLU A 819 -29.69 35.60 -52.20
C GLU A 819 -28.39 35.67 -53.01
N VAL A 820 -28.44 35.23 -54.28
CA VAL A 820 -27.32 35.23 -55.23
C VAL A 820 -27.65 36.01 -56.50
N ILE A 821 -26.65 36.62 -57.13
CA ILE A 821 -26.76 37.28 -58.44
C ILE A 821 -25.74 36.66 -59.40
N ASN A 822 -26.18 36.38 -60.63
CA ASN A 822 -25.31 35.91 -61.70
C ASN A 822 -24.28 36.98 -62.08
N GLY A 823 -22.99 36.65 -62.00
CA GLY A 823 -21.92 37.48 -62.54
C GLY A 823 -22.08 37.70 -64.05
N ALA A 824 -21.71 38.88 -64.54
CA ALA A 824 -21.73 39.18 -65.97
C ALA A 824 -20.84 38.17 -66.73
N LYS A 825 -21.43 37.49 -67.73
CA LYS A 825 -20.71 36.59 -68.64
C LYS A 825 -19.55 37.35 -69.30
N THR A 826 -18.33 36.86 -69.17
CA THR A 826 -17.29 37.18 -70.13
C THR A 826 -17.67 36.51 -71.45
N GLU A 827 -17.92 37.31 -72.49
CA GLU A 827 -18.15 36.84 -73.86
C GLU A 827 -16.87 36.19 -74.40
N ASP A 828 -16.59 34.94 -74.03
CA ASP A 828 -15.66 34.05 -74.72
C ASP A 828 -15.77 32.63 -74.13
N ALA A 829 -16.72 31.83 -74.63
CA ALA A 829 -16.60 30.38 -74.90
C ALA A 829 -17.99 29.73 -75.06
N ASP A 830 -18.21 29.16 -76.24
CA ASP A 830 -19.24 28.15 -76.48
C ASP A 830 -18.91 26.88 -75.69
N SER A 831 -19.57 26.62 -74.57
CA SER A 831 -19.77 25.26 -74.08
C SER A 831 -21.10 25.11 -73.36
N GLU A 832 -21.97 24.27 -73.91
CA GLU A 832 -23.13 23.71 -73.23
C GLU A 832 -22.65 22.75 -72.13
N ASN A 833 -22.41 23.28 -70.93
CA ASN A 833 -22.55 22.55 -69.68
C ASN A 833 -23.00 23.55 -68.60
N SER A 834 -23.87 23.08 -67.72
CA SER A 834 -24.55 23.88 -66.70
C SER A 834 -23.57 24.38 -65.64
N ASP A 835 -23.13 25.64 -65.76
CA ASP A 835 -22.20 26.27 -64.83
C ASP A 835 -22.95 26.94 -63.67
N THR A 836 -22.94 26.31 -62.50
CA THR A 836 -23.13 26.96 -61.19
C THR A 836 -21.88 27.76 -60.75
N GLU A 837 -20.87 27.91 -61.63
CA GLU A 837 -19.56 28.49 -61.28
C GLU A 837 -19.53 30.03 -61.20
N ASN A 838 -20.62 30.75 -61.50
CA ASN A 838 -20.63 32.23 -61.54
C ASN A 838 -21.71 32.90 -60.68
N GLU A 839 -22.36 32.17 -59.76
CA GLU A 839 -23.28 32.76 -58.79
C GLU A 839 -22.50 33.38 -57.62
N LYS A 840 -22.72 34.68 -57.35
CA LYS A 840 -22.13 35.38 -56.21
C LYS A 840 -23.21 35.81 -55.23
N ALA A 841 -23.00 35.54 -53.95
CA ALA A 841 -23.93 35.91 -52.89
C ALA A 841 -23.99 37.43 -52.76
N VAL A 842 -25.20 37.97 -52.58
CA VAL A 842 -25.43 39.41 -52.50
C VAL A 842 -24.85 40.02 -51.22
N PHE A 843 -24.88 39.24 -50.15
CA PHE A 843 -24.57 39.69 -48.80
C PHE A 843 -23.79 38.62 -48.06
N LEU A 844 -22.66 39.00 -47.47
CA LEU A 844 -21.89 38.17 -46.56
C LEU A 844 -21.60 38.97 -45.30
N LEU A 845 -21.51 38.28 -44.18
CA LEU A 845 -21.10 38.87 -42.92
C LEU A 845 -19.77 38.26 -42.51
N GLU A 846 -18.86 39.10 -42.04
CA GLU A 846 -17.59 38.73 -41.43
C GLU A 846 -17.69 38.93 -39.91
N GLY A 847 -17.24 37.95 -39.15
CA GLY A 847 -17.40 37.95 -37.71
C GLY A 847 -17.01 36.62 -37.07
N LYS A 848 -17.47 36.40 -35.84
CA LYS A 848 -17.35 35.11 -35.14
C LYS A 848 -18.76 34.56 -34.97
N PHE A 849 -19.13 33.56 -35.75
CA PHE A 849 -20.47 32.97 -35.79
C PHE A 849 -20.45 31.50 -35.37
N TYR A 850 -21.53 31.04 -34.73
CA TYR A 850 -21.74 29.62 -34.45
C TYR A 850 -21.99 28.88 -35.77
N ASP A 851 -21.73 27.58 -35.81
CA ASP A 851 -21.82 26.81 -37.07
C ASP A 851 -23.25 26.66 -37.60
N ASP A 852 -24.24 26.83 -36.73
CA ASP A 852 -25.68 26.85 -37.07
C ASP A 852 -26.23 28.27 -37.28
N THR A 853 -25.40 29.31 -37.08
CA THR A 853 -25.81 30.69 -37.34
C THR A 853 -26.04 30.89 -38.84
N SER A 854 -27.20 31.41 -39.21
CA SER A 854 -27.54 31.69 -40.60
C SER A 854 -28.16 33.07 -40.79
N ILE A 855 -28.02 33.62 -41.99
CA ILE A 855 -28.61 34.91 -42.35
C ILE A 855 -29.99 34.68 -42.96
N GLN A 856 -31.02 35.26 -42.33
CA GLN A 856 -32.34 35.41 -42.94
C GLN A 856 -32.40 36.74 -43.68
N MET A 857 -32.92 36.72 -44.91
CA MET A 857 -33.04 37.91 -45.76
C MET A 857 -34.44 38.02 -46.34
N ALA A 858 -34.97 39.25 -46.35
CA ALA A 858 -36.25 39.57 -46.97
C ALA A 858 -36.14 40.91 -47.72
N LYS A 859 -36.64 40.97 -48.96
CA LYS A 859 -36.64 42.21 -49.75
C LYS A 859 -37.38 43.32 -49.01
N CYS A 860 -36.84 44.53 -49.08
CA CYS A 860 -37.47 45.70 -48.48
C CYS A 860 -37.63 46.84 -49.48
N ASP A 861 -38.69 47.62 -49.30
CA ASP A 861 -38.92 48.82 -50.10
C ASP A 861 -38.03 49.97 -49.65
N THR A 862 -37.60 50.78 -50.61
CA THR A 862 -36.71 51.93 -50.39
C THR A 862 -37.34 53.21 -50.95
N ASP A 863 -37.03 54.34 -50.31
CA ASP A 863 -37.48 55.70 -50.66
C ASP A 863 -36.29 56.61 -51.00
N LEU A 864 -35.19 56.03 -51.47
CA LEU A 864 -33.96 56.73 -51.83
C LEU A 864 -34.17 57.58 -53.11
N PRO A 865 -33.86 58.89 -53.08
CA PRO A 865 -34.25 59.83 -54.15
C PRO A 865 -33.30 59.89 -55.37
N ASP A 866 -32.05 59.41 -55.25
CA ASP A 866 -31.03 59.52 -56.30
C ASP A 866 -30.33 58.17 -56.57
N GLY A 867 -30.45 57.65 -57.79
CA GLY A 867 -29.80 56.42 -58.28
C GLY A 867 -30.75 55.22 -58.48
N ASP A 868 -30.30 54.23 -59.24
CA ASP A 868 -31.05 52.98 -59.46
C ASP A 868 -30.73 51.99 -58.33
N VAL A 869 -31.75 51.58 -57.56
CA VAL A 869 -31.59 50.58 -56.50
C VAL A 869 -31.40 49.21 -57.14
N VAL A 870 -30.22 48.63 -56.95
CA VAL A 870 -29.84 47.33 -57.52
C VAL A 870 -30.49 46.21 -56.73
N TYR A 871 -30.40 46.27 -55.40
CA TYR A 871 -31.09 45.39 -54.46
C TYR A 871 -31.21 46.06 -53.09
N ALA A 872 -32.21 45.64 -52.31
CA ALA A 872 -32.42 46.09 -50.93
C ALA A 872 -33.04 44.98 -50.08
N TYR A 873 -32.49 44.76 -48.89
CA TYR A 873 -32.89 43.68 -48.00
C TYR A 873 -32.94 44.13 -46.54
N ASN A 874 -33.94 43.63 -45.82
CA ASN A 874 -33.87 43.44 -44.37
C ASN A 874 -33.15 42.12 -44.10
N TRP A 875 -32.40 42.07 -43.02
CA TRP A 875 -31.72 40.85 -42.61
C TRP A 875 -31.72 40.70 -41.09
N SER A 876 -31.63 39.46 -40.63
CA SER A 876 -31.44 39.09 -39.24
C SER A 876 -30.61 37.81 -39.16
N LEU A 877 -30.09 37.51 -37.97
CA LEU A 877 -29.39 36.26 -37.71
C LEU A 877 -30.28 35.31 -36.91
N GLU A 878 -30.28 34.04 -37.28
CA GLU A 878 -30.86 32.96 -36.47
C GLU A 878 -29.75 32.18 -35.76
N HIS A 879 -30.11 31.53 -34.65
CA HIS A 879 -29.19 30.72 -33.82
C HIS A 879 -27.97 31.51 -33.32
N LEU A 880 -28.23 32.62 -32.65
CA LEU A 880 -27.21 33.50 -32.04
C LEU A 880 -26.67 32.96 -30.71
N HIS A 881 -27.36 32.00 -30.10
CA HIS A 881 -27.08 31.50 -28.76
C HIS A 881 -26.97 32.65 -27.75
N ASP A 882 -25.77 32.95 -27.26
CA ASP A 882 -25.46 34.02 -26.29
C ASP A 882 -24.79 35.26 -26.91
N LYS A 883 -24.47 35.24 -28.22
CA LYS A 883 -23.79 36.33 -28.92
C LYS A 883 -24.73 37.49 -29.22
N MET A 884 -24.30 38.69 -28.84
CA MET A 884 -24.93 39.95 -29.23
C MET A 884 -24.01 40.76 -30.14
N TYR A 885 -24.59 41.40 -31.15
CA TYR A 885 -23.87 42.25 -32.11
C TYR A 885 -24.49 43.64 -32.08
N ASP A 886 -23.66 44.67 -31.89
CA ASP A 886 -24.08 46.07 -32.08
C ASP A 886 -23.87 46.51 -33.54
N THR A 887 -22.73 46.12 -34.10
CA THR A 887 -22.31 46.39 -35.50
C THR A 887 -21.68 45.14 -36.08
N VAL A 888 -21.92 44.91 -37.36
CA VAL A 888 -21.34 43.81 -38.13
C VAL A 888 -20.60 44.34 -39.34
N LYS A 889 -19.51 43.66 -39.74
CA LYS A 889 -18.84 43.96 -40.99
C LYS A 889 -19.49 43.15 -42.10
N ALA A 890 -20.05 43.85 -43.07
CA ALA A 890 -20.79 43.26 -44.16
C ALA A 890 -20.09 43.48 -45.51
N HIS A 891 -20.18 42.47 -46.37
CA HIS A 891 -19.72 42.49 -47.74
C HIS A 891 -20.93 42.47 -48.68
N PHE A 892 -20.99 43.45 -49.58
CA PHE A 892 -22.11 43.68 -50.48
C PHE A 892 -21.67 43.51 -51.93
N TYR A 893 -22.26 42.57 -52.66
CA TYR A 893 -21.82 42.26 -54.01
C TYR A 893 -22.13 43.38 -54.99
N VAL A 894 -21.15 43.75 -55.82
CA VAL A 894 -21.30 44.76 -56.87
C VAL A 894 -21.40 44.08 -58.24
N PRO A 895 -22.61 44.00 -58.85
CA PRO A 895 -22.79 43.35 -60.13
C PRO A 895 -22.28 44.19 -61.33
N ASP A 896 -22.29 45.53 -61.22
CA ASP A 896 -21.83 46.44 -62.27
C ASP A 896 -20.82 47.45 -61.72
N THR A 897 -19.59 47.43 -62.24
CA THR A 897 -18.49 48.32 -61.83
C THR A 897 -18.28 49.51 -62.77
N SER A 898 -19.11 49.68 -63.80
CA SER A 898 -18.99 50.75 -64.82
C SER A 898 -19.37 52.15 -64.30
N GLY A 899 -19.99 52.22 -63.14
CA GLY A 899 -20.49 53.45 -62.51
C GLY A 899 -20.12 53.54 -61.03
N LYS A 900 -20.76 54.46 -60.31
CA LYS A 900 -20.56 54.64 -58.87
C LYS A 900 -21.55 53.76 -58.10
N ASN A 901 -21.04 52.93 -57.20
CA ASN A 901 -21.83 52.08 -56.32
C ASN A 901 -21.75 52.59 -54.88
N GLU A 902 -22.89 52.72 -54.23
CA GLU A 902 -23.01 53.21 -52.84
C GLU A 902 -23.89 52.27 -52.02
N ILE A 903 -23.46 51.97 -50.80
CA ILE A 903 -24.27 51.22 -49.83
C ILE A 903 -24.94 52.20 -48.88
N TRP A 904 -26.26 52.11 -48.78
CA TRP A 904 -27.07 52.83 -47.83
C TRP A 904 -27.64 51.85 -46.80
N TYR A 905 -27.70 52.23 -45.53
CA TYR A 905 -28.35 51.45 -44.49
C TYR A 905 -29.38 52.27 -43.70
N ARG A 906 -30.34 51.58 -43.10
CA ARG A 906 -31.39 52.16 -42.25
C ARG A 906 -31.52 51.33 -40.98
N GLU A 907 -31.25 51.97 -39.84
CA GLU A 907 -31.37 51.35 -38.52
C GLU A 907 -32.81 50.93 -38.20
N THR A 908 -32.96 49.84 -37.45
CA THR A 908 -34.26 49.32 -37.01
C THR A 908 -35.02 50.37 -36.19
N GLY A 909 -36.18 50.81 -36.70
CA GLY A 909 -37.00 51.84 -36.07
C GLY A 909 -36.73 53.29 -36.53
N SER A 910 -35.79 53.50 -37.44
CA SER A 910 -35.56 54.79 -38.13
C SER A 910 -36.17 54.77 -39.54
N ASP A 911 -36.70 55.92 -39.98
CA ASP A 911 -37.17 56.10 -41.37
C ASP A 911 -36.07 56.67 -42.29
N ALA A 912 -34.90 57.04 -41.75
CA ALA A 912 -33.84 57.72 -42.50
C ALA A 912 -32.74 56.77 -42.98
N TRP A 913 -32.44 56.79 -44.28
CA TRP A 913 -31.29 56.10 -44.87
C TRP A 913 -29.99 56.89 -44.68
N THR A 914 -28.93 56.19 -44.32
CA THR A 914 -27.60 56.73 -44.09
C THR A 914 -26.59 56.08 -45.04
N LEU A 915 -25.75 56.90 -45.68
CA LEU A 915 -24.70 56.40 -46.56
C LEU A 915 -23.59 55.73 -45.73
N ALA A 916 -23.30 54.46 -46.02
CA ALA A 916 -22.23 53.71 -45.40
C ALA A 916 -20.86 54.17 -45.91
N LYS A 917 -19.86 54.17 -45.04
CA LYS A 917 -18.47 54.35 -45.47
C LYS A 917 -17.94 52.99 -45.95
N THR A 918 -17.73 52.86 -47.25
CA THR A 918 -17.32 51.59 -47.88
C THR A 918 -15.85 51.58 -48.27
N THR A 919 -15.29 50.37 -48.34
CA THR A 919 -14.01 50.06 -49.00
C THR A 919 -14.23 48.96 -50.03
N GLU A 920 -13.52 49.01 -51.16
CA GLU A 920 -13.61 47.96 -52.19
C GLU A 920 -12.76 46.74 -51.80
N ASP A 921 -13.36 45.55 -51.89
CA ASP A 921 -12.69 44.26 -51.75
C ASP A 921 -13.12 43.32 -52.89
N GLY A 922 -12.32 43.29 -53.96
CA GLY A 922 -12.61 42.52 -55.16
C GLY A 922 -13.92 42.92 -55.84
N SER A 923 -14.91 42.04 -55.83
CA SER A 923 -16.26 42.30 -56.38
C SER A 923 -17.28 42.75 -55.32
N TYR A 924 -16.82 43.09 -54.12
CA TYR A 924 -17.67 43.48 -53.00
C TYR A 924 -17.31 44.89 -52.51
N LEU A 925 -18.31 45.59 -51.98
CA LEU A 925 -18.12 46.73 -51.09
C LEU A 925 -18.20 46.23 -49.65
N VAL A 926 -17.26 46.64 -48.82
CA VAL A 926 -17.21 46.26 -47.41
C VAL A 926 -17.56 47.47 -46.56
N ALA A 927 -18.48 47.32 -45.62
CA ALA A 927 -18.81 48.36 -44.63
C ALA A 927 -19.26 47.77 -43.30
N ASP A 928 -18.99 48.50 -42.22
CA ASP A 928 -19.58 48.23 -40.92
C ASP A 928 -20.99 48.84 -40.87
N ILE A 929 -22.00 48.02 -40.62
CA ILE A 929 -23.40 48.44 -40.48
C ILE A 929 -23.97 47.98 -39.13
N PRO A 930 -24.94 48.71 -38.54
CA PRO A 930 -25.61 48.27 -37.31
C PRO A 930 -26.32 46.93 -37.50
N TYR A 931 -26.39 46.13 -36.43
CA TYR A 931 -27.08 44.84 -36.45
C TYR A 931 -28.56 45.00 -36.84
N GLU A 932 -29.05 44.12 -37.74
CA GLU A 932 -30.39 44.15 -38.35
C GLU A 932 -30.74 45.40 -39.19
N ALA A 933 -29.79 46.32 -39.42
CA ALA A 933 -30.06 47.48 -40.27
C ALA A 933 -30.37 47.04 -41.71
N ALA A 934 -31.51 47.48 -42.24
CA ALA A 934 -31.85 47.27 -43.64
C ALA A 934 -30.78 47.93 -44.52
N PHE A 935 -30.43 47.32 -45.65
CA PHE A 935 -29.43 47.88 -46.56
C PHE A 935 -29.93 47.92 -48.01
N ALA A 936 -29.35 48.82 -48.79
CA ALA A 936 -29.61 48.96 -50.21
C ALA A 936 -28.31 49.30 -50.96
N LEU A 937 -28.05 48.61 -52.07
CA LEU A 937 -27.03 48.99 -53.04
C LEU A 937 -27.65 49.91 -54.10
N VAL A 938 -27.10 51.11 -54.24
CA VAL A 938 -27.54 52.09 -55.23
C VAL A 938 -26.43 52.28 -56.27
N TYR A 939 -26.81 52.11 -57.53
CA TYR A 939 -25.93 52.35 -58.67
C TYR A 939 -26.26 53.69 -59.33
N THR A 940 -25.23 54.48 -59.61
CA THR A 940 -25.34 55.70 -60.41
C THR A 940 -24.42 55.58 -61.62
N ALA A 941 -25.01 55.61 -62.82
CA ALA A 941 -24.27 55.54 -64.08
C ALA A 941 -23.22 56.66 -64.19
N ALA A 942 -22.04 56.33 -64.70
CA ALA A 942 -20.98 57.32 -64.89
C ALA A 942 -21.43 58.43 -65.86
N ASP A 943 -21.48 59.68 -65.36
CA ASP A 943 -21.85 60.83 -66.18
C ASP A 943 -20.69 61.22 -67.12
N HIS A 944 -20.69 60.66 -68.34
CA HIS A 944 -19.74 61.00 -69.39
C HIS A 944 -20.03 62.34 -70.08
N THR A 945 -21.07 63.09 -69.68
CA THR A 945 -21.50 64.34 -70.34
C THR A 945 -20.41 65.42 -70.28
N LEU A 946 -19.55 65.40 -69.26
CA LEU A 946 -18.40 66.32 -69.15
C LEU A 946 -17.31 66.05 -70.21
N TYR A 947 -17.08 64.78 -70.57
CA TYR A 947 -16.12 64.41 -71.61
C TYR A 947 -16.60 64.84 -73.01
N TYR A 948 -17.90 64.73 -73.28
CA TYR A 948 -18.50 65.22 -74.53
C TYR A 948 -18.52 66.75 -74.63
N ALA A 949 -18.73 67.46 -73.51
CA ALA A 949 -18.65 68.93 -73.46
C ALA A 949 -17.22 69.45 -73.68
N GLY A 950 -16.21 68.77 -73.12
CA GLY A 950 -14.79 69.07 -73.35
C GLY A 950 -14.35 68.79 -74.80
N GLY A 951 -14.80 67.68 -75.38
CA GLY A 951 -14.56 67.34 -76.79
C GLY A 951 -15.21 68.34 -77.76
N GLY A 952 -16.44 68.78 -77.49
CA GLY A 952 -17.15 69.77 -78.28
C GLY A 952 -16.47 71.14 -78.29
N ALA A 953 -15.99 71.62 -77.13
CA ALA A 953 -15.26 72.89 -77.02
C ALA A 953 -13.92 72.86 -77.78
N ALA A 954 -13.20 71.74 -77.74
CA ALA A 954 -11.94 71.57 -78.46
C ALA A 954 -12.14 71.61 -79.99
N VAL A 955 -13.20 70.98 -80.52
CA VAL A 955 -13.53 70.99 -81.95
C VAL A 955 -13.92 72.40 -82.44
N VAL A 956 -14.67 73.16 -81.64
CA VAL A 956 -15.05 74.55 -81.96
C VAL A 956 -13.82 75.48 -81.97
N LEU A 957 -12.91 75.33 -81.00
CA LEU A 957 -11.64 76.07 -80.99
C LEU A 957 -10.77 75.75 -82.23
N LEU A 958 -10.70 74.48 -82.63
CA LEU A 958 -9.97 74.04 -83.82
C LEU A 958 -10.57 74.64 -85.11
N LEU A 959 -11.89 74.71 -85.22
CA LEU A 959 -12.61 75.35 -86.33
C LEU A 959 -12.36 76.86 -86.38
N ILE A 960 -12.36 77.55 -85.23
CA ILE A 960 -12.05 78.98 -85.15
C ILE A 960 -10.61 79.25 -85.60
N VAL A 961 -9.64 78.44 -85.15
CA VAL A 961 -8.24 78.55 -85.58
C VAL A 961 -8.10 78.31 -87.09
N LEU A 962 -8.80 77.32 -87.66
CA LEU A 962 -8.81 77.06 -89.10
C LEU A 962 -9.43 78.22 -89.90
N ILE A 963 -10.50 78.84 -89.41
CA ILE A 963 -11.14 80.01 -90.04
C ILE A 963 -10.22 81.24 -89.97
N ILE A 964 -9.54 81.48 -88.85
CA ILE A 964 -8.54 82.55 -88.72
C ILE A 964 -7.36 82.31 -89.67
N ARG A 965 -6.87 81.07 -89.78
CA ARG A 965 -5.82 80.69 -90.75
C ARG A 965 -6.27 80.92 -92.20
N LYS A 966 -7.53 80.60 -92.53
CA LYS A 966 -8.11 80.79 -93.87
C LYS A 966 -8.31 82.28 -94.21
N ARG A 967 -8.67 83.11 -93.22
CA ARG A 967 -8.75 84.58 -93.37
C ARG A 967 -7.37 85.24 -93.51
N ARG A 968 -6.35 84.82 -92.74
CA ARG A 968 -4.96 85.31 -92.92
C ARG A 968 -4.36 84.94 -94.28
N LYS A 969 -4.63 83.74 -94.81
CA LYS A 969 -4.19 83.36 -96.17
C LYS A 969 -4.87 84.15 -97.30
N ARG A 970 -6.08 84.71 -97.10
CA ARG A 970 -6.74 85.58 -98.09
C ARG A 970 -6.31 87.04 -98.03
N ALA A 971 -5.67 87.49 -96.94
CA ALA A 971 -5.14 88.85 -96.80
C ALA A 971 -3.68 89.01 -97.31
N GLN A 972 -2.99 87.92 -97.68
CA GLN A 972 -1.62 87.94 -98.23
C GLN A 972 -1.57 87.63 -99.75
N LYS A 973 -2.70 87.70 -100.46
CA LYS A 973 -2.78 87.54 -101.93
C LYS A 973 -3.62 88.65 -102.60
N LYS A 974 -3.51 89.87 -102.07
CA LYS A 974 -3.84 91.11 -102.78
C LYS A 974 -2.60 91.98 -102.84
#